data_AF-A0A1W9PN58-F1
#
_entry.id   AF-A0A1W9PN58-F1
#
_cell.length_a   1.000
_cell.length_b   1.000
_cell.length_c   1.000
_cell.angle_alpha   90.00
_cell.angle_beta   90.00
_cell.angle_gamma   90.00
#
_symmetry.space_group_name_H-M   'P 1'
#
loop_
_entity.id
_entity.type
_entity.pdbx_description
1 polymer ?
#
loop_
_entity_poly.entity_id
_entity_poly.type
_entity_poly.pdbx_seq_one_letter_code
_entity_poly.pdbx_strand_id
1 'polypeptide(L)'
;VNYGSGAVPLHKNFTSADLCPAAGGGGFNPTYGIFNIVDGGAPDQDQYNLYTQVSGRPFSLSIYAHDKTNLTDPVANDLNISVEVEFIRADHFGRDASVSCNDEHSALPELTSKFVHIDGKSAGITYAPSDVNFAYRSLAMRVWYLTNPDGSLTDDHNCTRNDQAACELLYSRSFAAAHECDSECGIGGNGCYECLRSYHGEKSCSRDNFAIRPESFVTNLIDSAESDNIDNPSKSVVYSRLSTPGNVVAGYKYRFDINATNHVNDRATSRYIQNYTTNSAGHLAQMVWSPNGHNVSNCNDVTDKNISVDMFNGSTVNYHTRTSLVDKVDQIGKYQFIISDQNWTSADWAPNEILHHSSNPTISNVSQYFTSGHDCASGSAVPSSGTPGCTISSSHTNIDTGAVYNNLDMVYHPYKFDVSGLSIGIGQANRNGVNVKDFIYMNNPGANDRNMSFNIYGTYKALGYGDVEVSNFVENCYAMRTNMGLLQHSSANTPLYYYLVDHNTTNPTPADRQTSGIFTSVDNQLNIIQEPEDYKQDMRGAITMDLGYNYSRSVSQPVNPRLIKFKDFNITYYSNPSISVNLINDHKIYGNIDIDSNITFIYGRAHAPRYRVECTAAGACSNSNKPALIYYEFYSNPNAADANLSLRQTIAGDTDRSSDALLWFNNPQHAVNDDGNITGSSQKIASEITQVSIDNSASPTSIVYQYSGNSGYPYKGTIGLNTQSWLIYNKFNASATQNEFEIEFNKDKGEVAGHDTNATGGNSANTNTARRIRW
;
A
#
# COMPACT_ATOMS: atom_id res chain seq x y z
N VAL A 1 -47.84 -7.00 33.67
CA VAL A 1 -46.99 -5.80 33.67
C VAL A 1 -46.97 -5.27 32.24
N ASN A 2 -47.36 -4.01 32.03
CA ASN A 2 -47.55 -3.40 30.71
C ASN A 2 -46.17 -3.02 30.15
N TYR A 3 -45.64 -3.78 29.18
CA TYR A 3 -44.40 -3.42 28.48
C TYR A 3 -44.75 -2.41 27.39
N GLY A 4 -44.51 -1.13 27.67
CA GLY A 4 -44.86 -0.02 26.80
C GLY A 4 -44.24 -0.11 25.40
N SER A 5 -44.92 0.54 24.45
CA SER A 5 -44.63 0.58 23.01
C SER A 5 -43.37 1.37 22.61
N GLY A 6 -42.26 1.15 23.31
CA GLY A 6 -40.93 1.59 22.89
C GLY A 6 -40.16 0.41 22.32
N ALA A 7 -39.31 0.66 21.31
CA ALA A 7 -38.34 -0.33 20.86
C ALA A 7 -37.50 -0.76 22.07
N VAL A 8 -37.65 -2.01 22.50
CA VAL A 8 -36.74 -2.62 23.48
C VAL A 8 -35.49 -3.02 22.69
N PRO A 9 -34.36 -2.32 22.82
CA PRO A 9 -33.13 -2.79 22.22
C PRO A 9 -32.74 -4.02 23.03
N LEU A 10 -32.92 -5.21 22.47
CA LEU A 10 -32.28 -6.41 22.98
C LEU A 10 -30.77 -6.30 22.67
N HIS A 11 -30.07 -5.45 23.40
CA HIS A 11 -28.62 -5.53 23.55
C HIS A 11 -28.32 -6.77 24.40
N LYS A 12 -28.46 -7.97 23.81
CA LYS A 12 -27.76 -9.13 24.33
C LYS A 12 -26.32 -9.00 23.83
N ASN A 13 -25.40 -8.62 24.72
CA ASN A 13 -23.98 -8.82 24.45
C ASN A 13 -23.78 -10.34 24.35
N PHE A 14 -23.65 -10.83 23.12
CA PHE A 14 -23.32 -12.23 22.87
C PHE A 14 -21.93 -12.47 23.43
N THR A 15 -21.82 -13.34 24.42
CA THR A 15 -20.54 -13.83 24.91
C THR A 15 -19.97 -14.85 23.90
N SER A 16 -18.69 -15.20 24.01
CA SER A 16 -18.08 -16.26 23.20
C SER A 16 -18.86 -17.58 23.27
N ALA A 17 -19.54 -17.85 24.39
CA ALA A 17 -20.40 -19.01 24.58
C ALA A 17 -21.77 -18.90 23.86
N ASP A 18 -22.20 -17.68 23.53
CA ASP A 18 -23.43 -17.44 22.75
C ASP A 18 -23.15 -17.45 21.23
N LEU A 19 -21.90 -17.22 20.81
CA LEU A 19 -21.50 -17.20 19.39
C LEU A 19 -21.16 -18.60 18.86
N CYS A 20 -20.79 -19.53 19.73
CA CYS A 20 -20.64 -20.96 19.47
C CYS A 20 -20.68 -21.73 20.81
N PRO A 21 -21.37 -22.88 20.93
CA PRO A 21 -21.19 -23.76 22.08
C PRO A 21 -19.72 -24.19 22.13
N ALA A 22 -19.08 -24.01 23.29
CA ALA A 22 -17.70 -24.39 23.54
C ALA A 22 -17.46 -25.87 23.17
N ALA A 23 -16.22 -26.18 22.78
CA ALA A 23 -15.73 -27.51 22.40
C ALA A 23 -15.69 -28.52 23.57
N GLY A 24 -16.81 -28.71 24.27
CA GLY A 24 -17.04 -29.82 25.18
C GLY A 24 -17.51 -31.03 24.38
N GLY A 25 -16.76 -32.13 24.46
CA GLY A 25 -17.06 -33.38 23.76
C GLY A 25 -18.46 -33.90 24.10
N GLY A 26 -19.34 -33.80 23.11
CA GLY A 26 -20.70 -34.32 23.11
C GLY A 26 -21.16 -34.26 21.65
N GLY A 27 -20.66 -35.17 20.82
CA GLY A 27 -21.16 -35.31 19.47
C GLY A 27 -22.58 -35.87 19.46
N PHE A 28 -23.20 -35.87 18.29
CA PHE A 28 -24.57 -36.35 18.13
C PHE A 28 -24.65 -37.84 18.47
N ASN A 29 -25.45 -38.17 19.48
CA ASN A 29 -25.76 -39.55 19.87
C ASN A 29 -27.20 -39.89 19.45
N PRO A 30 -27.38 -40.64 18.35
CA PRO A 30 -28.71 -40.89 17.82
C PRO A 30 -29.58 -41.72 18.76
N THR A 31 -30.89 -41.48 18.72
CA THR A 31 -31.88 -42.40 19.30
C THR A 31 -32.42 -43.28 18.18
N TYR A 32 -32.32 -44.60 18.36
CA TYR A 32 -32.76 -45.56 17.35
C TYR A 32 -34.27 -45.74 17.41
N GLY A 33 -34.91 -45.63 16.25
CA GLY A 33 -36.33 -45.88 16.09
C GLY A 33 -36.64 -46.60 14.78
N ILE A 34 -37.94 -46.67 14.50
CA ILE A 34 -38.52 -47.38 13.34
C ILE A 34 -38.15 -46.70 12.03
N PHE A 35 -37.91 -45.38 12.01
CA PHE A 35 -37.55 -44.67 10.80
C PHE A 35 -36.13 -44.12 10.89
N ASN A 36 -35.40 -44.19 9.79
CA ASN A 36 -34.14 -43.49 9.60
C ASN A 36 -34.14 -42.69 8.29
N ILE A 37 -33.29 -41.67 8.20
CA ILE A 37 -33.12 -40.84 7.00
C ILE A 37 -31.66 -40.91 6.60
N VAL A 38 -31.43 -41.08 5.29
CA VAL A 38 -30.11 -41.18 4.68
C VAL A 38 -30.06 -40.34 3.41
N ASP A 39 -28.87 -40.10 2.87
CA ASP A 39 -28.71 -39.42 1.59
C ASP A 39 -29.35 -40.22 0.43
N GLY A 40 -30.04 -39.54 -0.50
CA GLY A 40 -30.82 -40.16 -1.57
C GLY A 40 -30.00 -40.94 -2.60
N GLY A 41 -28.67 -40.76 -2.62
CA GLY A 41 -27.74 -41.50 -3.48
C GLY A 41 -27.06 -42.71 -2.83
N ALA A 42 -27.33 -43.00 -1.54
CA ALA A 42 -26.69 -44.10 -0.84
C ALA A 42 -27.13 -45.46 -1.42
N PRO A 43 -26.19 -46.33 -1.84
CA PRO A 43 -26.49 -47.56 -2.58
C PRO A 43 -27.08 -48.69 -1.71
N ASP A 44 -27.05 -48.55 -0.39
CA ASP A 44 -27.40 -49.63 0.55
C ASP A 44 -28.27 -49.14 1.71
N GLN A 45 -29.23 -49.97 2.13
CA GLN A 45 -30.15 -49.68 3.26
C GLN A 45 -29.42 -49.69 4.62
N ASP A 46 -28.17 -50.16 4.62
CA ASP A 46 -27.35 -50.37 5.81
C ASP A 46 -26.40 -49.19 6.10
N GLN A 47 -26.37 -48.14 5.27
CA GLN A 47 -25.55 -46.95 5.48
C GLN A 47 -26.40 -45.75 5.90
N TYR A 48 -26.14 -45.19 7.08
CA TYR A 48 -26.96 -44.14 7.68
C TYR A 48 -26.45 -42.73 7.48
N ASN A 49 -25.47 -42.54 6.60
CA ASN A 49 -24.78 -41.27 6.38
C ASN A 49 -25.71 -40.18 5.81
N LEU A 50 -25.57 -38.99 6.37
CA LEU A 50 -26.09 -37.74 5.85
C LEU A 50 -24.90 -36.85 5.50
N TYR A 51 -24.68 -36.63 4.21
CA TYR A 51 -23.55 -35.82 3.75
C TYR A 51 -23.78 -34.32 4.01
N THR A 52 -22.68 -33.57 4.19
CA THR A 52 -22.73 -32.10 4.20
C THR A 52 -23.52 -31.62 2.97
N GLN A 53 -24.45 -30.70 3.18
CA GLN A 53 -25.21 -30.07 2.09
C GLN A 53 -24.78 -28.62 1.88
N VAL A 54 -25.13 -28.07 0.72
CA VAL A 54 -24.82 -26.68 0.37
C VAL A 54 -26.09 -25.85 0.28
N SER A 55 -26.08 -24.68 0.91
CA SER A 55 -27.22 -23.80 1.00
C SER A 55 -27.72 -23.38 -0.39
N GLY A 56 -29.01 -23.57 -0.66
CA GLY A 56 -29.63 -23.30 -1.95
C GLY A 56 -29.29 -24.32 -3.05
N ARG A 57 -28.50 -25.36 -2.77
CA ARG A 57 -28.31 -26.48 -3.69
C ARG A 57 -29.42 -27.50 -3.43
N PRO A 58 -30.16 -27.95 -4.46
CA PRO A 58 -31.14 -28.99 -4.26
C PRO A 58 -30.44 -30.30 -3.86
N PHE A 59 -31.06 -31.05 -2.97
CA PHE A 59 -30.60 -32.40 -2.61
C PHE A 59 -31.79 -33.29 -2.31
N SER A 60 -31.54 -34.60 -2.36
CA SER A 60 -32.54 -35.61 -2.09
C SER A 60 -32.09 -36.49 -0.93
N LEU A 61 -33.03 -36.88 -0.10
CA LEU A 61 -32.88 -37.83 0.98
C LEU A 61 -33.80 -39.02 0.75
N SER A 62 -33.56 -40.10 1.46
CA SER A 62 -34.44 -41.26 1.50
C SER A 62 -34.81 -41.57 2.95
N ILE A 63 -36.08 -41.81 3.21
CA ILE A 63 -36.57 -42.33 4.48
C ILE A 63 -36.72 -43.85 4.36
N TYR A 64 -36.23 -44.58 5.35
CA TYR A 64 -36.31 -46.04 5.45
C TYR A 64 -37.02 -46.45 6.74
N ALA A 65 -37.85 -47.48 6.64
CA ALA A 65 -38.47 -48.12 7.79
C ALA A 65 -37.70 -49.41 8.17
N HIS A 66 -37.32 -49.50 9.44
CA HIS A 66 -36.58 -50.60 10.04
C HIS A 66 -37.42 -51.32 11.10
N ASP A 67 -37.10 -52.59 11.32
CA ASP A 67 -37.68 -53.36 12.41
C ASP A 67 -37.29 -52.73 13.78
N LYS A 68 -38.30 -52.53 14.64
CA LYS A 68 -38.13 -51.93 15.97
C LYS A 68 -37.19 -52.72 16.88
N THR A 69 -37.07 -54.03 16.63
CA THR A 69 -36.27 -55.00 17.39
C THR A 69 -34.97 -55.39 16.69
N ASN A 70 -34.91 -55.30 15.36
CA ASN A 70 -33.68 -55.46 14.59
C ASN A 70 -33.41 -54.25 13.69
N LEU A 71 -32.60 -53.33 14.21
CA LEU A 71 -32.35 -52.00 13.62
C LEU A 71 -31.65 -52.02 12.25
N THR A 72 -31.19 -53.18 11.79
CA THR A 72 -30.60 -53.43 10.47
C THR A 72 -31.59 -53.94 9.45
N ASP A 73 -32.64 -54.62 9.90
CA ASP A 73 -33.55 -55.26 8.98
C ASP A 73 -34.62 -54.25 8.58
N PRO A 74 -34.86 -54.03 7.28
CA PRO A 74 -36.05 -53.30 6.87
C PRO A 74 -37.29 -54.02 7.42
N VAL A 75 -38.34 -53.26 7.71
CA VAL A 75 -39.62 -53.85 8.15
C VAL A 75 -40.03 -55.02 7.23
N ALA A 76 -40.45 -56.11 7.86
CA ALA A 76 -40.75 -57.37 7.17
C ALA A 76 -41.93 -57.24 6.18
N ASN A 77 -42.81 -56.27 6.40
CA ASN A 77 -43.96 -55.97 5.56
C ASN A 77 -43.80 -54.60 4.91
N ASP A 78 -44.36 -54.44 3.71
CA ASP A 78 -44.51 -53.14 3.07
C ASP A 78 -45.44 -52.26 3.92
N LEU A 79 -45.01 -51.03 4.18
CA LEU A 79 -45.81 -50.01 4.86
C LEU A 79 -46.58 -49.19 3.82
N ASN A 80 -47.74 -48.69 4.21
CA ASN A 80 -48.53 -47.73 3.46
C ASN A 80 -48.88 -46.54 4.38
N ILE A 81 -47.90 -45.69 4.68
CA ILE A 81 -48.00 -44.67 5.74
C ILE A 81 -47.50 -43.31 5.28
N SER A 82 -48.19 -42.24 5.69
CA SER A 82 -47.68 -40.87 5.60
C SER A 82 -46.99 -40.45 6.90
N VAL A 83 -45.73 -40.04 6.78
CA VAL A 83 -44.92 -39.51 7.89
C VAL A 83 -44.54 -38.06 7.63
N GLU A 84 -44.32 -37.30 8.70
CA GLU A 84 -43.85 -35.92 8.61
C GLU A 84 -42.38 -35.85 8.97
N VAL A 85 -41.57 -35.28 8.07
CA VAL A 85 -40.14 -35.09 8.26
C VAL A 85 -39.85 -33.61 8.47
N GLU A 86 -39.18 -33.28 9.57
CA GLU A 86 -38.76 -31.91 9.88
C GLU A 86 -37.29 -31.84 10.26
N PHE A 87 -36.65 -30.72 9.93
CA PHE A 87 -35.30 -30.43 10.38
C PHE A 87 -35.32 -30.02 11.86
N ILE A 88 -34.35 -30.55 12.59
CA ILE A 88 -34.10 -30.16 13.98
C ILE A 88 -32.65 -29.72 14.16
N ARG A 89 -32.43 -28.76 15.06
CA ARG A 89 -31.10 -28.36 15.50
C ARG A 89 -30.50 -29.40 16.44
N ALA A 90 -29.51 -30.15 15.98
CA ALA A 90 -28.80 -31.12 16.80
C ALA A 90 -27.96 -30.46 17.91
N ASP A 91 -27.63 -29.19 17.75
CA ASP A 91 -26.77 -28.42 18.66
C ASP A 91 -27.54 -27.58 19.70
N HIS A 92 -28.87 -27.65 19.74
CA HIS A 92 -29.69 -26.73 20.56
C HIS A 92 -29.43 -26.87 22.07
N PHE A 93 -29.23 -28.09 22.58
CA PHE A 93 -29.04 -28.39 24.00
C PHE A 93 -27.62 -28.87 24.33
N GLY A 94 -26.61 -28.06 24.04
CA GLY A 94 -25.21 -28.44 24.31
C GLY A 94 -24.80 -29.70 23.55
N ARG A 95 -25.40 -29.92 22.38
CA ARG A 95 -25.21 -31.07 21.49
C ARG A 95 -25.66 -32.42 22.07
N ASP A 96 -26.51 -32.40 23.10
CA ASP A 96 -27.28 -33.59 23.48
C ASP A 96 -28.38 -33.84 22.43
N ALA A 97 -28.03 -34.73 21.50
CA ALA A 97 -28.91 -35.19 20.44
C ALA A 97 -30.21 -35.81 20.93
N SER A 98 -30.18 -36.49 22.08
CA SER A 98 -31.36 -37.15 22.63
C SER A 98 -32.37 -36.12 23.14
N VAL A 99 -31.88 -35.05 23.77
CA VAL A 99 -32.73 -33.93 24.20
C VAL A 99 -33.23 -33.14 23.00
N SER A 100 -32.35 -32.86 22.03
CA SER A 100 -32.71 -32.09 20.83
C SER A 100 -33.75 -32.83 19.97
N CYS A 101 -33.64 -34.16 19.85
CA CYS A 101 -34.63 -35.01 19.20
C CYS A 101 -35.99 -34.95 19.91
N ASN A 102 -35.99 -34.97 21.24
CA ASN A 102 -37.21 -34.99 22.03
C ASN A 102 -37.87 -33.63 22.18
N ASP A 103 -37.12 -32.53 22.11
CA ASP A 103 -37.68 -31.20 22.28
C ASP A 103 -38.27 -30.66 20.97
N GLU A 104 -39.57 -30.34 20.99
CA GLU A 104 -40.27 -29.73 19.87
C GLU A 104 -39.67 -28.37 19.47
N HIS A 105 -39.09 -27.63 20.41
CA HIS A 105 -38.43 -26.34 20.17
C HIS A 105 -37.14 -26.46 19.35
N SER A 106 -36.58 -27.66 19.21
CA SER A 106 -35.46 -27.91 18.31
C SER A 106 -35.86 -27.88 16.83
N ALA A 107 -37.16 -27.98 16.52
CA ALA A 107 -37.66 -27.82 15.15
C ALA A 107 -37.34 -26.41 14.65
N LEU A 108 -37.03 -26.32 13.36
CA LEU A 108 -36.80 -25.04 12.71
C LEU A 108 -38.13 -24.49 12.16
N PRO A 109 -38.78 -23.52 12.83
CA PRO A 109 -40.13 -23.07 12.46
C PRO A 109 -40.19 -22.38 11.09
N GLU A 110 -39.04 -21.94 10.59
CA GLU A 110 -38.89 -21.31 9.26
C GLU A 110 -38.86 -22.36 8.14
N LEU A 111 -38.76 -23.65 8.47
CA LEU A 111 -38.75 -24.75 7.53
C LEU A 111 -40.06 -25.50 7.61
N THR A 112 -40.79 -25.49 6.51
CA THR A 112 -41.93 -26.39 6.35
C THR A 112 -41.44 -27.82 6.40
N SER A 113 -41.94 -28.57 7.39
CA SER A 113 -41.89 -30.01 7.39
C SER A 113 -42.43 -30.57 6.07
N LYS A 114 -41.87 -31.69 5.63
CA LYS A 114 -42.29 -32.37 4.41
C LYS A 114 -43.06 -33.62 4.81
N PHE A 115 -44.25 -33.79 4.26
CA PHE A 115 -44.95 -35.08 4.33
C PHE A 115 -44.42 -36.00 3.26
N VAL A 116 -44.14 -37.23 3.65
CA VAL A 116 -43.62 -38.27 2.79
C VAL A 116 -44.53 -39.47 2.93
N HIS A 117 -45.03 -39.96 1.81
CA HIS A 117 -45.83 -41.18 1.78
C HIS A 117 -44.92 -42.36 1.44
N ILE A 118 -44.85 -43.32 2.34
CA ILE A 118 -44.08 -44.56 2.22
C ILE A 118 -45.06 -45.63 1.74
N ASP A 119 -44.85 -46.10 0.52
CA ASP A 119 -45.53 -47.24 -0.10
C ASP A 119 -44.47 -48.32 -0.38
N GLY A 120 -44.29 -49.24 0.58
CA GLY A 120 -43.18 -50.18 0.64
C GLY A 120 -42.27 -49.96 1.84
N LYS A 121 -40.95 -49.99 1.61
CA LYS A 121 -39.91 -49.93 2.66
C LYS A 121 -39.24 -48.58 2.79
N SER A 122 -39.39 -47.73 1.78
CA SER A 122 -38.73 -46.43 1.73
C SER A 122 -39.50 -45.44 0.86
N ALA A 123 -39.15 -44.16 1.02
CA ALA A 123 -39.62 -43.10 0.14
C ALA A 123 -38.54 -42.03 -0.04
N GLY A 124 -38.55 -41.38 -1.20
CA GLY A 124 -37.65 -40.26 -1.50
C GLY A 124 -38.23 -38.93 -1.00
N ILE A 125 -37.33 -38.04 -0.60
CA ILE A 125 -37.63 -36.66 -0.21
C ILE A 125 -36.72 -35.77 -1.04
N THR A 126 -37.25 -34.77 -1.74
CA THR A 126 -36.44 -33.80 -2.47
C THR A 126 -36.65 -32.41 -1.89
N TYR A 127 -35.55 -31.74 -1.60
CA TYR A 127 -35.53 -30.34 -1.16
C TYR A 127 -35.12 -29.46 -2.34
N ALA A 128 -35.98 -28.50 -2.67
CA ALA A 128 -35.69 -27.50 -3.70
C ALA A 128 -34.74 -26.43 -3.14
N PRO A 129 -34.08 -25.62 -3.99
CA PRO A 129 -33.21 -24.52 -3.53
C PRO A 129 -33.86 -23.58 -2.51
N SER A 130 -35.13 -23.28 -2.68
CA SER A 130 -35.90 -22.43 -1.76
C SER A 130 -36.13 -23.06 -0.40
N ASP A 131 -36.16 -24.40 -0.33
CA ASP A 131 -36.36 -25.14 0.91
C ASP A 131 -35.12 -25.13 1.81
N VAL A 132 -33.94 -24.84 1.25
CA VAL A 132 -32.63 -25.01 1.94
C VAL A 132 -31.70 -23.79 1.80
N ASN A 133 -32.26 -22.58 1.75
CA ASN A 133 -31.52 -21.32 1.60
C ASN A 133 -31.05 -20.70 2.94
N PHE A 134 -30.46 -21.53 3.80
CA PHE A 134 -29.88 -21.17 5.10
C PHE A 134 -28.63 -22.02 5.37
N ALA A 135 -27.90 -21.69 6.43
CA ALA A 135 -26.79 -22.48 6.92
C ALA A 135 -26.98 -22.88 8.38
N TYR A 136 -26.65 -24.13 8.70
CA TYR A 136 -26.55 -24.62 10.07
C TYR A 136 -25.36 -25.57 10.17
N ARG A 137 -24.61 -25.47 11.26
CA ARG A 137 -23.45 -26.33 11.52
C ARG A 137 -23.83 -27.78 11.82
N SER A 138 -25.00 -28.00 12.42
CA SER A 138 -25.40 -29.33 12.88
C SER A 138 -26.92 -29.48 12.87
N LEU A 139 -27.44 -30.12 11.82
CA LEU A 139 -28.84 -30.48 11.67
C LEU A 139 -29.01 -31.98 11.78
N ALA A 140 -30.10 -32.40 12.39
CA ALA A 140 -30.61 -33.74 12.25
C ALA A 140 -32.04 -33.65 11.69
N MET A 141 -32.63 -34.80 11.41
CA MET A 141 -34.02 -34.90 11.01
C MET A 141 -34.83 -35.57 12.08
N ARG A 142 -36.08 -35.15 12.22
CA ARG A 142 -37.09 -35.82 13.04
C ARG A 142 -38.25 -36.26 12.16
N VAL A 143 -38.60 -37.53 12.29
CA VAL A 143 -39.73 -38.17 11.62
C VAL A 143 -40.84 -38.33 12.65
N TRP A 144 -41.98 -37.72 12.42
CA TRP A 144 -43.21 -37.96 13.16
C TRP A 144 -44.06 -39.01 12.45
N TYR A 145 -44.53 -39.98 13.23
CA TYR A 145 -45.41 -41.05 12.78
C TYR A 145 -46.47 -41.30 13.84
N LEU A 146 -47.64 -41.81 13.44
CA LEU A 146 -48.75 -42.04 14.35
C LEU A 146 -48.71 -43.47 14.88
N THR A 147 -48.97 -43.66 16.17
CA THR A 147 -49.17 -44.98 16.78
C THR A 147 -50.60 -45.15 17.25
N ASN A 148 -51.16 -46.35 17.06
CA ASN A 148 -52.47 -46.70 17.60
C ASN A 148 -52.42 -46.65 19.14
N PRO A 149 -53.56 -46.61 19.85
CA PRO A 149 -53.60 -46.58 21.32
C PRO A 149 -52.88 -47.76 22.01
N ASP A 150 -52.64 -48.87 21.32
CA ASP A 150 -51.85 -50.02 21.81
C ASP A 150 -50.33 -49.88 21.60
N GLY A 151 -49.88 -48.76 21.02
CA GLY A 151 -48.48 -48.45 20.70
C GLY A 151 -47.96 -49.09 19.41
N SER A 152 -48.82 -49.77 18.63
CA SER A 152 -48.47 -50.27 17.30
C SER A 152 -48.41 -49.14 16.27
N LEU A 153 -47.60 -49.31 15.22
CA LEU A 153 -47.53 -48.34 14.12
C LEU A 153 -48.89 -48.26 13.41
N THR A 154 -49.39 -47.05 13.18
CA THR A 154 -50.64 -46.83 12.43
C THR A 154 -50.35 -46.92 10.94
N ASP A 155 -50.78 -48.00 10.29
CA ASP A 155 -50.54 -48.23 8.87
C ASP A 155 -51.79 -47.92 8.01
N ASP A 156 -51.61 -47.96 6.69
CA ASP A 156 -52.64 -47.76 5.66
C ASP A 156 -53.33 -46.39 5.77
N HIS A 157 -52.56 -45.30 5.75
CA HIS A 157 -53.08 -43.94 5.78
C HIS A 157 -52.26 -42.92 5.00
N ASN A 158 -52.94 -41.87 4.51
CA ASN A 158 -52.37 -40.72 3.83
C ASN A 158 -52.64 -39.39 4.55
N CYS A 159 -53.02 -39.42 5.84
CA CYS A 159 -53.25 -38.22 6.65
C CYS A 159 -52.01 -37.31 6.64
N THR A 160 -52.21 -36.05 6.24
CA THR A 160 -51.19 -35.00 6.25
C THR A 160 -51.78 -33.71 6.82
N ARG A 161 -50.92 -32.76 7.20
CA ARG A 161 -51.35 -31.46 7.74
C ARG A 161 -52.37 -30.72 6.86
N ASN A 162 -52.28 -30.89 5.54
CA ASN A 162 -53.15 -30.19 4.58
C ASN A 162 -54.34 -31.04 4.11
N ASP A 163 -54.45 -32.30 4.53
CA ASP A 163 -55.53 -33.21 4.16
C ASP A 163 -56.37 -33.58 5.38
N GLN A 164 -57.15 -32.61 5.84
CA GLN A 164 -58.05 -32.74 6.98
C GLN A 164 -59.00 -33.94 6.80
N ALA A 165 -59.55 -34.16 5.60
CA ALA A 165 -60.48 -35.26 5.33
C ALA A 165 -59.81 -36.63 5.51
N ALA A 166 -58.57 -36.80 5.03
CA ALA A 166 -57.80 -38.02 5.28
C ALA A 166 -57.54 -38.25 6.77
N CYS A 167 -57.25 -37.18 7.53
CA CYS A 167 -57.01 -37.27 8.96
C CYS A 167 -58.28 -37.57 9.77
N GLU A 168 -59.42 -36.99 9.41
CA GLU A 168 -60.73 -37.31 10.02
C GLU A 168 -61.11 -38.77 9.77
N LEU A 169 -60.87 -39.27 8.55
CA LEU A 169 -61.11 -40.67 8.21
C LEU A 169 -60.22 -41.59 9.06
N LEU A 170 -58.93 -41.26 9.18
CA LEU A 170 -57.98 -41.99 10.02
C LEU A 170 -58.41 -41.97 11.49
N TYR A 171 -58.81 -40.80 12.01
CA TYR A 171 -59.31 -40.66 13.38
C TYR A 171 -60.51 -41.56 13.64
N SER A 172 -61.53 -41.51 12.77
CA SER A 172 -62.73 -42.33 12.90
C SER A 172 -62.46 -43.84 12.89
N ARG A 173 -61.44 -44.26 12.14
CA ARG A 173 -61.04 -45.67 11.98
C ARG A 173 -60.20 -46.17 13.15
N SER A 174 -59.23 -45.39 13.60
CA SER A 174 -58.13 -45.86 14.45
C SER A 174 -58.08 -45.23 15.84
N PHE A 175 -58.71 -44.06 16.05
CA PHE A 175 -58.51 -43.23 17.25
C PHE A 175 -59.79 -42.79 17.97
N ALA A 176 -60.97 -42.90 17.34
CA ALA A 176 -62.24 -42.41 17.89
C ALA A 176 -62.64 -43.00 19.24
N ALA A 177 -62.09 -44.16 19.64
CA ALA A 177 -62.33 -44.75 20.94
C ALA A 177 -61.57 -44.06 22.09
N ALA A 178 -60.56 -43.26 21.78
CA ALA A 178 -59.67 -42.62 22.75
C ALA A 178 -60.16 -41.20 23.14
N HIS A 179 -60.95 -40.56 22.26
CA HIS A 179 -61.67 -39.29 22.48
C HIS A 179 -60.80 -38.03 22.63
N GLU A 180 -59.47 -38.09 22.50
CA GLU A 180 -58.62 -36.91 22.71
C GLU A 180 -58.70 -35.87 21.58
N CYS A 181 -59.15 -36.26 20.38
CA CYS A 181 -59.21 -35.39 19.20
C CYS A 181 -60.61 -35.21 18.60
N ASP A 182 -61.68 -35.49 19.37
CA ASP A 182 -63.07 -35.39 18.89
C ASP A 182 -63.44 -33.97 18.41
N SER A 183 -62.88 -32.92 19.03
CA SER A 183 -63.15 -31.52 18.64
C SER A 183 -62.44 -31.09 17.36
N GLU A 184 -61.21 -31.57 17.14
CA GLU A 184 -60.32 -31.19 16.05
C GLU A 184 -60.53 -32.06 14.79
N CYS A 185 -60.97 -33.32 15.00
CA CYS A 185 -61.26 -34.31 13.96
C CYS A 185 -62.77 -34.57 13.76
N GLY A 186 -63.64 -33.86 14.48
CA GLY A 186 -65.09 -33.87 14.27
C GLY A 186 -65.52 -33.12 12.99
N ILE A 187 -66.83 -32.99 12.74
CA ILE A 187 -67.43 -32.49 11.48
C ILE A 187 -66.85 -31.12 11.05
N GLY A 188 -65.73 -31.13 10.30
CA GLY A 188 -65.05 -29.94 9.77
C GLY A 188 -64.20 -29.16 10.78
N GLY A 189 -63.63 -29.82 11.78
CA GLY A 189 -62.59 -29.21 12.65
C GLY A 189 -61.36 -28.81 11.82
N ASN A 190 -60.59 -27.82 12.29
CA ASN A 190 -59.28 -27.52 11.70
C ASN A 190 -58.21 -28.04 12.66
N GLY A 191 -57.20 -28.73 12.13
CA GLY A 191 -56.04 -29.15 12.91
C GLY A 191 -56.12 -30.59 13.43
N CYS A 192 -56.86 -31.48 12.75
CA CYS A 192 -56.94 -32.88 13.15
C CYS A 192 -55.56 -33.54 13.17
N TYR A 193 -54.71 -33.25 12.17
CA TYR A 193 -53.33 -33.75 12.18
C TYR A 193 -52.54 -33.26 13.39
N GLU A 194 -52.62 -31.96 13.73
CA GLU A 194 -51.93 -31.39 14.89
C GLU A 194 -52.38 -32.05 16.20
N CYS A 195 -53.67 -32.34 16.32
CA CYS A 195 -54.18 -33.09 17.47
C CYS A 195 -53.66 -34.54 17.49
N LEU A 196 -53.78 -35.26 16.37
CA LEU A 196 -53.28 -36.63 16.23
C LEU A 196 -51.78 -36.70 16.52
N ARG A 197 -50.98 -35.75 16.02
CA ARG A 197 -49.55 -35.63 16.30
C ARG A 197 -49.30 -35.38 17.79
N SER A 198 -50.11 -34.55 18.45
CA SER A 198 -49.93 -34.21 19.88
C SER A 198 -50.22 -35.37 20.83
N TYR A 199 -51.23 -36.19 20.53
CA TYR A 199 -51.69 -37.26 21.42
C TYR A 199 -51.24 -38.66 21.01
N HIS A 200 -51.04 -38.89 19.71
CA HIS A 200 -50.70 -40.21 19.13
C HIS A 200 -49.45 -40.17 18.26
N GLY A 201 -48.78 -39.01 18.16
CA GLY A 201 -47.53 -38.86 17.44
C GLY A 201 -46.36 -39.38 18.26
N GLU A 202 -45.63 -40.31 17.66
CA GLU A 202 -44.30 -40.73 18.10
C GLU A 202 -43.26 -40.16 17.14
N LYS A 203 -42.01 -40.08 17.61
CA LYS A 203 -40.90 -39.50 16.85
C LYS A 203 -39.71 -40.44 16.76
N SER A 204 -39.06 -40.42 15.61
CA SER A 204 -37.77 -41.07 15.35
C SER A 204 -36.82 -40.02 14.80
N CYS A 205 -35.56 -40.03 15.21
CA CYS A 205 -34.56 -39.11 14.65
C CYS A 205 -33.64 -39.82 13.67
N SER A 206 -33.09 -39.04 12.74
CA SER A 206 -31.99 -39.52 11.92
C SER A 206 -30.87 -40.04 12.80
N ARG A 207 -30.22 -41.12 12.34
CA ARG A 207 -29.09 -41.71 13.05
C ARG A 207 -27.80 -40.88 12.89
N ASP A 208 -27.84 -39.90 12.00
CA ASP A 208 -26.77 -38.97 11.69
C ASP A 208 -27.24 -37.52 11.80
N ASN A 209 -26.29 -36.60 11.91
CA ASN A 209 -26.44 -35.17 11.82
C ASN A 209 -25.44 -34.60 10.80
N PHE A 210 -25.84 -33.56 10.08
CA PHE A 210 -25.02 -32.99 9.01
C PHE A 210 -24.99 -31.47 9.02
N ALA A 211 -24.02 -30.86 8.35
CA ALA A 211 -23.99 -29.43 8.15
C ALA A 211 -24.68 -29.01 6.84
N ILE A 212 -25.37 -27.87 6.86
CA ILE A 212 -25.69 -27.09 5.65
C ILE A 212 -24.78 -25.87 5.65
N ARG A 213 -23.90 -25.78 4.66
CA ARG A 213 -22.89 -24.72 4.56
C ARG A 213 -23.17 -23.74 3.43
N PRO A 214 -22.65 -22.50 3.48
CA PRO A 214 -22.51 -21.65 2.31
C PRO A 214 -21.70 -22.32 1.19
N GLU A 215 -21.94 -21.88 -0.05
CA GLU A 215 -21.20 -22.32 -1.25
C GLU A 215 -19.75 -21.84 -1.20
N SER A 216 -19.53 -20.53 -1.01
CA SER A 216 -18.22 -19.87 -1.07
C SER A 216 -18.25 -18.51 -0.35
N PHE A 217 -17.17 -17.74 -0.46
CA PHE A 217 -17.10 -16.34 -0.05
C PHE A 217 -16.90 -15.42 -1.25
N VAL A 218 -17.74 -14.40 -1.36
CA VAL A 218 -17.54 -13.26 -2.24
C VAL A 218 -17.08 -12.08 -1.40
N THR A 219 -16.00 -11.44 -1.82
CA THR A 219 -15.43 -10.28 -1.13
C THR A 219 -15.39 -9.09 -2.07
N ASN A 220 -15.88 -7.95 -1.60
CA ASN A 220 -15.73 -6.65 -2.24
C ASN A 220 -14.92 -5.73 -1.32
N LEU A 221 -13.79 -5.25 -1.82
CA LEU A 221 -13.01 -4.23 -1.14
C LEU A 221 -13.49 -2.85 -1.56
N ILE A 222 -13.75 -2.00 -0.58
CA ILE A 222 -14.43 -0.73 -0.80
C ILE A 222 -13.64 0.38 -0.12
N ASP A 223 -13.44 1.47 -0.85
CA ASP A 223 -13.01 2.74 -0.30
C ASP A 223 -14.23 3.46 0.30
N SER A 224 -14.24 3.60 1.62
CA SER A 224 -15.32 4.22 2.40
C SER A 224 -14.84 5.42 3.22
N ALA A 225 -13.76 6.10 2.80
CA ALA A 225 -13.10 7.15 3.60
C ALA A 225 -12.72 6.65 5.02
N GLU A 226 -12.14 5.44 5.08
CA GLU A 226 -11.81 4.71 6.33
C GLU A 226 -12.99 4.39 7.27
N SER A 227 -14.23 4.59 6.83
CA SER A 227 -15.40 4.40 7.67
C SER A 227 -15.94 2.97 7.60
N ASP A 228 -16.32 2.45 8.76
CA ASP A 228 -17.09 1.22 8.92
C ASP A 228 -18.60 1.41 8.64
N ASN A 229 -19.10 2.64 8.65
CA ASN A 229 -20.51 2.93 8.40
C ASN A 229 -20.89 2.68 6.94
N ILE A 230 -21.87 1.81 6.71
CA ILE A 230 -22.29 1.43 5.36
C ILE A 230 -23.04 2.51 4.59
N ASP A 231 -23.51 3.55 5.28
CA ASP A 231 -24.22 4.70 4.70
C ASP A 231 -23.30 5.77 4.16
N ASN A 232 -22.03 5.72 4.54
CA ASN A 232 -21.07 6.66 4.02
C ASN A 232 -20.85 6.40 2.52
N PRO A 233 -20.60 7.48 1.74
CA PRO A 233 -20.26 7.34 0.33
C PRO A 233 -19.11 6.35 0.18
N SER A 234 -19.21 5.48 -0.81
CA SER A 234 -18.27 4.39 -0.94
C SER A 234 -18.04 4.02 -2.41
N LYS A 235 -16.89 3.42 -2.68
CA LYS A 235 -16.47 3.03 -4.03
C LYS A 235 -15.84 1.64 -4.01
N SER A 236 -16.32 0.74 -4.85
CA SER A 236 -15.69 -0.57 -5.03
C SER A 236 -14.30 -0.40 -5.67
N VAL A 237 -13.30 -1.03 -5.06
CA VAL A 237 -11.90 -1.03 -5.50
C VAL A 237 -11.60 -2.31 -6.26
N VAL A 238 -11.94 -3.46 -5.67
CA VAL A 238 -11.73 -4.78 -6.26
C VAL A 238 -12.77 -5.76 -5.75
N TYR A 239 -13.15 -6.70 -6.62
CA TYR A 239 -14.21 -7.67 -6.38
C TYR A 239 -13.72 -9.08 -6.70
N SER A 240 -13.97 -10.04 -5.82
CA SER A 240 -13.39 -11.39 -5.89
C SER A 240 -13.83 -12.24 -7.10
N ARG A 241 -14.88 -11.82 -7.83
CA ARG A 241 -15.26 -12.41 -9.12
C ARG A 241 -14.33 -12.01 -10.27
N LEU A 242 -13.48 -11.01 -10.08
CA LEU A 242 -12.52 -10.53 -11.06
C LEU A 242 -11.13 -11.10 -10.76
N SER A 243 -10.35 -11.36 -11.81
CA SER A 243 -8.97 -11.85 -11.68
C SER A 243 -7.92 -10.73 -11.66
N THR A 244 -8.34 -9.48 -11.88
CA THR A 244 -7.42 -8.33 -11.92
C THR A 244 -7.17 -7.82 -10.50
N PRO A 245 -5.90 -7.73 -10.05
CA PRO A 245 -5.59 -7.18 -8.74
C PRO A 245 -6.06 -5.74 -8.56
N GLY A 246 -6.58 -5.41 -7.38
CA GLY A 246 -6.90 -4.03 -7.01
C GLY A 246 -5.65 -3.24 -6.61
N ASN A 247 -5.53 -1.98 -7.00
CA ASN A 247 -4.49 -1.09 -6.49
C ASN A 247 -5.00 -0.31 -5.28
N VAL A 248 -4.30 -0.42 -4.16
CA VAL A 248 -4.67 0.13 -2.86
C VAL A 248 -3.49 0.85 -2.23
N VAL A 249 -3.74 1.58 -1.14
CA VAL A 249 -2.75 2.38 -0.43
C VAL A 249 -2.37 1.71 0.89
N ALA A 250 -1.06 1.58 1.14
CA ALA A 250 -0.54 1.13 2.43
C ALA A 250 -0.93 2.09 3.56
N GLY A 251 -1.31 1.57 4.72
CA GLY A 251 -1.73 2.33 5.89
C GLY A 251 -3.18 2.82 5.88
N TYR A 252 -3.88 2.74 4.74
CA TYR A 252 -5.28 3.18 4.62
C TYR A 252 -6.26 2.06 4.95
N LYS A 253 -7.32 2.38 5.70
CA LYS A 253 -8.38 1.41 6.03
C LYS A 253 -9.40 1.29 4.90
N TYR A 254 -9.52 0.08 4.37
CA TYR A 254 -10.55 -0.28 3.40
C TYR A 254 -11.64 -1.12 4.07
N ARG A 255 -12.87 -1.00 3.57
CA ARG A 255 -14.00 -1.79 4.01
C ARG A 255 -14.08 -3.11 3.25
N PHE A 256 -14.31 -4.20 3.97
CA PHE A 256 -14.46 -5.56 3.43
C PHE A 256 -15.93 -5.97 3.55
N ASP A 257 -16.65 -5.89 2.44
CA ASP A 257 -18.00 -6.42 2.34
C ASP A 257 -17.90 -7.87 1.83
N ILE A 258 -18.07 -8.82 2.74
CA ILE A 258 -17.93 -10.25 2.49
C ILE A 258 -19.30 -10.89 2.62
N ASN A 259 -19.70 -11.67 1.61
CA ASN A 259 -20.89 -12.52 1.66
C ASN A 259 -20.47 -13.99 1.59
N ALA A 260 -20.93 -14.79 2.54
CA ALA A 260 -20.94 -16.24 2.47
C ALA A 260 -22.09 -16.65 1.54
N THR A 261 -21.77 -16.95 0.29
CA THR A 261 -22.76 -17.05 -0.79
C THR A 261 -23.58 -18.32 -0.70
N ASN A 262 -24.81 -18.29 -1.20
CA ASN A 262 -25.56 -19.52 -1.46
C ASN A 262 -25.13 -20.13 -2.81
N HIS A 263 -25.65 -21.30 -3.13
CA HIS A 263 -25.33 -22.04 -4.34
C HIS A 263 -25.81 -21.33 -5.63
N VAL A 264 -26.90 -20.57 -5.56
CA VAL A 264 -27.59 -20.02 -6.73
C VAL A 264 -27.20 -18.57 -7.07
N ASN A 265 -26.63 -17.82 -6.14
CA ASN A 265 -26.21 -16.41 -6.32
C ASN A 265 -25.27 -15.91 -5.21
N ASP A 266 -24.75 -14.68 -5.38
CA ASP A 266 -23.80 -14.03 -4.46
C ASP A 266 -24.44 -13.43 -3.19
N ARG A 267 -25.70 -13.77 -2.89
CA ARG A 267 -26.35 -13.27 -1.68
C ARG A 267 -25.85 -14.02 -0.46
N ALA A 268 -25.73 -13.29 0.64
CA ALA A 268 -25.42 -13.83 1.95
C ALA A 268 -26.40 -14.95 2.34
N THR A 269 -25.83 -16.07 2.80
CA THR A 269 -26.56 -17.22 3.29
C THR A 269 -27.07 -16.94 4.71
N SER A 270 -28.38 -16.98 4.90
CA SER A 270 -29.00 -16.74 6.20
C SER A 270 -28.49 -17.72 7.26
N ARG A 271 -28.45 -17.30 8.53
CA ARG A 271 -28.02 -18.12 9.69
C ARG A 271 -26.55 -18.55 9.72
N TYR A 272 -25.76 -18.27 8.69
CA TYR A 272 -24.31 -18.39 8.79
C TYR A 272 -23.76 -17.30 9.73
N ILE A 273 -23.29 -17.70 10.91
CA ILE A 273 -22.74 -16.80 11.93
C ILE A 273 -21.38 -17.34 12.31
N GLN A 274 -20.32 -16.67 11.88
CA GLN A 274 -18.96 -17.11 12.15
C GLN A 274 -18.09 -15.93 12.56
N ASN A 275 -17.24 -16.17 13.56
CA ASN A 275 -16.21 -15.25 13.98
C ASN A 275 -14.85 -15.83 13.58
N TYR A 276 -14.06 -15.05 12.87
CA TYR A 276 -12.70 -15.37 12.49
C TYR A 276 -11.76 -14.57 13.38
N THR A 277 -11.20 -15.22 14.40
CA THR A 277 -10.14 -14.63 15.23
C THR A 277 -8.76 -15.16 14.83
N THR A 278 -7.73 -14.37 15.14
CA THR A 278 -6.34 -14.81 15.05
C THR A 278 -6.14 -16.04 15.95
N ASN A 279 -5.67 -17.17 15.39
CA ASN A 279 -5.36 -18.45 16.07
C ASN A 279 -6.48 -19.49 16.21
N SER A 280 -7.61 -19.34 15.52
CA SER A 280 -8.63 -20.39 15.55
C SER A 280 -8.28 -21.56 14.62
N ALA A 281 -8.32 -22.78 15.14
CA ALA A 281 -8.19 -23.97 14.31
C ALA A 281 -9.46 -24.14 13.43
N GLY A 282 -9.28 -24.34 12.13
CA GLY A 282 -10.36 -24.67 11.21
C GLY A 282 -11.10 -23.48 10.58
N HIS A 283 -10.70 -22.23 10.82
CA HIS A 283 -11.13 -21.11 10.00
C HIS A 283 -10.04 -20.03 9.93
N LEU A 284 -9.93 -19.39 8.78
CA LEU A 284 -8.83 -18.49 8.42
C LEU A 284 -9.38 -17.26 7.71
N ALA A 285 -8.93 -16.07 8.10
CA ALA A 285 -9.10 -14.85 7.34
C ALA A 285 -7.78 -14.07 7.40
N GLN A 286 -7.09 -13.98 6.26
CA GLN A 286 -5.70 -13.53 6.24
C GLN A 286 -5.35 -12.85 4.92
N MET A 287 -4.56 -11.78 5.03
CA MET A 287 -3.78 -11.19 3.94
C MET A 287 -2.47 -11.95 3.84
N VAL A 288 -2.39 -12.88 2.90
CA VAL A 288 -1.18 -13.64 2.63
C VAL A 288 -0.29 -12.84 1.68
N TRP A 289 0.96 -12.62 2.08
CA TRP A 289 1.95 -12.00 1.23
C TRP A 289 2.22 -12.90 0.02
N SER A 290 1.97 -12.37 -1.19
CA SER A 290 2.07 -13.12 -2.44
C SER A 290 3.05 -12.43 -3.40
N PRO A 291 4.37 -12.64 -3.23
CA PRO A 291 5.40 -11.90 -3.94
C PRO A 291 5.52 -12.27 -5.42
N ASN A 292 4.57 -13.01 -6.01
CA ASN A 292 4.62 -13.54 -7.37
C ASN A 292 5.29 -12.55 -8.36
N GLY A 293 6.50 -12.89 -8.81
CA GLY A 293 7.33 -12.04 -9.69
C GLY A 293 8.44 -11.24 -9.01
N HIS A 294 8.59 -11.30 -7.68
CA HIS A 294 9.57 -10.55 -6.89
C HIS A 294 10.44 -11.48 -6.02
N ASN A 295 11.66 -11.06 -5.70
CA ASN A 295 12.58 -11.85 -4.87
C ASN A 295 12.35 -11.55 -3.38
N VAL A 296 11.80 -12.54 -2.67
CA VAL A 296 11.43 -12.45 -1.24
C VAL A 296 12.62 -12.07 -0.34
N SER A 297 13.85 -12.45 -0.70
CA SER A 297 15.04 -12.17 0.14
C SER A 297 15.38 -10.69 0.26
N ASN A 298 14.89 -9.85 -0.67
CA ASN A 298 15.26 -8.44 -0.79
C ASN A 298 14.14 -7.51 -0.27
N CYS A 299 13.03 -8.07 0.19
CA CYS A 299 11.97 -7.33 0.88
C CYS A 299 12.27 -7.22 2.37
N ASN A 300 11.90 -6.09 2.98
CA ASN A 300 12.12 -5.84 4.41
C ASN A 300 11.01 -6.42 5.30
N ASP A 301 9.82 -6.58 4.74
CA ASP A 301 8.67 -7.19 5.41
C ASP A 301 8.00 -8.17 4.44
N VAL A 302 7.82 -9.41 4.89
CA VAL A 302 7.16 -10.48 4.13
C VAL A 302 6.10 -11.16 4.99
N THR A 303 5.66 -10.48 6.04
CA THR A 303 4.75 -11.04 7.03
C THR A 303 3.33 -11.03 6.48
N ASP A 304 2.65 -12.16 6.68
CA ASP A 304 1.22 -12.22 6.48
C ASP A 304 0.50 -11.46 7.60
N LYS A 305 -0.66 -10.89 7.28
CA LYS A 305 -1.51 -10.23 8.27
C LYS A 305 -2.82 -10.99 8.46
N ASN A 306 -3.10 -11.43 9.67
CA ASN A 306 -4.41 -11.95 10.02
C ASN A 306 -5.44 -10.80 10.08
N ILE A 307 -6.64 -11.05 9.56
CA ILE A 307 -7.77 -10.12 9.62
C ILE A 307 -8.84 -10.77 10.49
N SER A 308 -9.39 -10.01 11.45
CA SER A 308 -10.54 -10.48 12.22
C SER A 308 -11.82 -10.18 11.46
N VAL A 309 -12.66 -11.20 11.26
CA VAL A 309 -13.90 -11.07 10.48
C VAL A 309 -15.06 -11.56 11.34
N ASP A 310 -16.10 -10.74 11.48
CA ASP A 310 -17.36 -11.15 12.08
C ASP A 310 -18.43 -11.24 11.00
N MET A 311 -19.03 -12.41 10.84
CA MET A 311 -20.12 -12.64 9.90
C MET A 311 -21.42 -12.87 10.64
N PHE A 312 -22.46 -12.13 10.25
CA PHE A 312 -23.81 -12.27 10.76
C PHE A 312 -24.77 -12.52 9.60
N ASN A 313 -25.53 -13.62 9.66
CA ASN A 313 -26.41 -14.03 8.57
C ASN A 313 -25.72 -14.06 7.20
N GLY A 314 -24.48 -14.55 7.17
CA GLY A 314 -23.71 -14.71 5.95
C GLY A 314 -23.09 -13.42 5.42
N SER A 315 -23.10 -12.31 6.16
CA SER A 315 -22.47 -11.06 5.70
C SER A 315 -21.63 -10.40 6.80
N THR A 316 -20.55 -9.72 6.41
CA THR A 316 -19.85 -8.77 7.31
C THR A 316 -20.59 -7.46 7.47
N VAL A 317 -21.54 -7.16 6.58
CA VAL A 317 -22.40 -5.99 6.69
C VAL A 317 -23.50 -6.27 7.70
N ASN A 318 -23.39 -5.62 8.86
CA ASN A 318 -24.45 -5.63 9.85
C ASN A 318 -25.44 -4.51 9.55
N TYR A 319 -26.56 -4.86 8.90
CA TYR A 319 -27.61 -3.90 8.55
C TYR A 319 -28.34 -3.31 9.77
N HIS A 320 -28.27 -3.97 10.94
CA HIS A 320 -28.91 -3.47 12.16
C HIS A 320 -28.06 -2.37 12.81
N THR A 321 -26.74 -2.58 12.92
CA THR A 321 -25.80 -1.58 13.46
C THR A 321 -25.30 -0.60 12.41
N ARG A 322 -25.57 -0.87 11.12
CA ARG A 322 -25.11 -0.10 9.95
C ARG A 322 -23.58 -0.06 9.83
N THR A 323 -22.89 -1.12 10.27
CA THR A 323 -21.42 -1.23 10.26
C THR A 323 -20.94 -2.41 9.41
N SER A 324 -19.71 -2.34 8.91
CA SER A 324 -19.01 -3.42 8.21
C SER A 324 -17.55 -3.50 8.70
N LEU A 325 -16.82 -4.52 8.28
CA LEU A 325 -15.41 -4.70 8.60
C LEU A 325 -14.54 -3.67 7.88
N VAL A 326 -13.65 -3.00 8.61
CA VAL A 326 -12.58 -2.17 8.05
C VAL A 326 -11.22 -2.61 8.55
N ASP A 327 -10.24 -2.72 7.65
CA ASP A 327 -8.86 -3.02 8.03
C ASP A 327 -7.87 -2.40 7.02
N LYS A 328 -6.58 -2.40 7.37
CA LYS A 328 -5.48 -1.83 6.58
C LYS A 328 -4.30 -2.79 6.47
N VAL A 329 -3.41 -2.58 5.51
CA VAL A 329 -2.07 -3.19 5.53
C VAL A 329 -1.06 -2.07 5.51
N ASP A 330 -0.15 -2.04 6.48
CA ASP A 330 0.77 -0.92 6.68
C ASP A 330 1.97 -0.93 5.73
N GLN A 331 2.26 -2.07 5.10
CA GLN A 331 3.36 -2.24 4.16
C GLN A 331 2.90 -2.24 2.71
N ILE A 332 3.80 -1.84 1.82
CA ILE A 332 3.56 -1.99 0.39
C ILE A 332 3.87 -3.42 -0.09
N GLY A 333 3.20 -3.79 -1.17
CA GLY A 333 3.43 -5.03 -1.89
C GLY A 333 2.16 -5.77 -2.26
N LYS A 334 2.30 -7.00 -2.75
CA LYS A 334 1.17 -7.78 -3.23
C LYS A 334 0.68 -8.72 -2.15
N TYR A 335 -0.60 -8.59 -1.83
CA TYR A 335 -1.28 -9.43 -0.85
C TYR A 335 -2.47 -10.11 -1.50
N GLN A 336 -2.75 -11.31 -1.05
CA GLN A 336 -3.93 -12.07 -1.40
C GLN A 336 -4.77 -12.24 -0.14
N PHE A 337 -5.98 -11.69 -0.13
CA PHE A 337 -6.92 -11.96 0.95
C PHE A 337 -7.57 -13.32 0.73
N ILE A 338 -7.40 -14.21 1.71
CA ILE A 338 -7.93 -15.56 1.74
C ILE A 338 -8.86 -15.65 2.94
N ILE A 339 -10.07 -16.14 2.71
CA ILE A 339 -11.00 -16.51 3.77
C ILE A 339 -11.45 -17.97 3.56
N SER A 340 -11.37 -18.78 4.61
CA SER A 340 -11.82 -20.18 4.58
C SER A 340 -12.36 -20.65 5.93
N ASP A 341 -13.31 -21.58 5.88
CA ASP A 341 -13.95 -22.17 7.07
C ASP A 341 -14.19 -23.67 6.86
N GLN A 342 -13.60 -24.47 7.72
CA GLN A 342 -13.76 -25.93 7.85
C GLN A 342 -14.49 -26.30 9.15
N ASN A 343 -14.50 -25.41 10.14
CA ASN A 343 -15.16 -25.64 11.42
C ASN A 343 -16.69 -25.65 11.27
N TRP A 344 -17.24 -24.98 10.26
CA TRP A 344 -18.69 -25.03 9.99
C TRP A 344 -19.21 -26.43 9.66
N THR A 345 -18.38 -27.29 9.05
CA THR A 345 -18.74 -28.65 8.66
C THR A 345 -18.20 -29.69 9.63
N SER A 346 -17.69 -29.28 10.80
CA SER A 346 -17.03 -30.18 11.74
C SER A 346 -17.90 -31.36 12.19
N ALA A 347 -19.23 -31.23 12.14
CA ALA A 347 -20.16 -32.33 12.43
C ALA A 347 -19.93 -33.54 11.50
N ASP A 348 -19.49 -33.29 10.27
CA ASP A 348 -19.34 -34.27 9.19
C ASP A 348 -17.92 -34.86 9.09
N TRP A 349 -16.96 -34.39 9.89
CA TRP A 349 -15.57 -34.86 9.76
C TRP A 349 -14.72 -34.83 11.03
N ALA A 350 -15.06 -33.99 12.01
CA ALA A 350 -14.24 -33.86 13.20
C ALA A 350 -14.44 -35.09 14.11
N PRO A 351 -13.39 -35.84 14.48
CA PRO A 351 -13.52 -37.09 15.23
C PRO A 351 -14.27 -36.97 16.57
N ASN A 352 -14.23 -35.78 17.18
CA ASN A 352 -14.91 -35.48 18.44
C ASN A 352 -16.39 -35.05 18.27
N GLU A 353 -16.85 -34.82 17.04
CA GLU A 353 -18.23 -34.46 16.73
C GLU A 353 -18.99 -35.60 16.04
N ILE A 354 -18.30 -36.42 15.25
CA ILE A 354 -18.85 -37.56 14.52
C ILE A 354 -18.79 -38.86 15.32
N LEU A 355 -19.34 -38.84 16.54
CA LEU A 355 -19.20 -39.95 17.49
C LEU A 355 -19.78 -41.27 16.98
N HIS A 356 -20.77 -41.21 16.08
CA HIS A 356 -21.46 -42.37 15.52
C HIS A 356 -20.65 -43.09 14.42
N HIS A 357 -19.62 -42.45 13.82
CA HIS A 357 -18.65 -43.11 12.91
C HIS A 357 -17.52 -43.81 13.65
N SER A 358 -17.23 -43.38 14.88
CA SER A 358 -16.13 -43.94 15.65
C SER A 358 -16.50 -45.30 16.23
N SER A 359 -15.57 -46.26 16.22
CA SER A 359 -15.69 -47.53 16.92
C SER A 359 -15.55 -47.30 18.44
N ASN A 360 -16.44 -46.52 19.04
CA ASN A 360 -16.44 -46.29 20.47
C ASN A 360 -16.79 -47.61 21.18
N PRO A 361 -15.87 -48.19 21.97
CA PRO A 361 -16.06 -49.52 22.54
C PRO A 361 -17.23 -49.62 23.53
N THR A 362 -17.80 -48.49 23.99
CA THR A 362 -19.00 -48.48 24.86
C THR A 362 -20.31 -48.62 24.09
N ILE A 363 -20.33 -48.38 22.77
CA ILE A 363 -21.49 -48.58 21.89
C ILE A 363 -21.08 -49.60 20.83
N SER A 364 -21.02 -50.88 21.23
CA SER A 364 -20.60 -51.97 20.35
C SER A 364 -21.48 -52.03 19.08
N ASN A 365 -20.83 -52.09 17.91
CA ASN A 365 -21.39 -52.40 16.58
C ASN A 365 -22.17 -51.32 15.79
N VAL A 366 -22.12 -50.03 16.12
CA VAL A 366 -22.83 -49.04 15.27
C VAL A 366 -22.02 -48.57 14.06
N SER A 367 -20.69 -48.46 14.19
CA SER A 367 -19.81 -47.96 13.11
C SER A 367 -19.87 -48.80 11.83
N GLN A 368 -20.42 -50.03 11.88
CA GLN A 368 -20.62 -50.87 10.69
C GLN A 368 -21.75 -50.36 9.78
N TYR A 369 -22.61 -49.48 10.29
CA TYR A 369 -23.72 -48.89 9.55
C TYR A 369 -23.42 -47.47 9.04
N PHE A 370 -22.17 -47.05 9.15
CA PHE A 370 -21.70 -45.79 8.65
C PHE A 370 -20.52 -46.05 7.71
N THR A 371 -20.47 -45.29 6.62
CA THR A 371 -19.30 -45.31 5.75
C THR A 371 -18.11 -44.78 6.54
N SER A 372 -17.03 -45.56 6.60
CA SER A 372 -15.82 -45.13 7.29
C SER A 372 -15.27 -43.87 6.61
N GLY A 373 -15.04 -42.80 7.37
CA GLY A 373 -14.46 -41.57 6.88
C GLY A 373 -15.28 -40.34 7.25
N HIS A 374 -15.16 -39.30 6.43
CA HIS A 374 -15.87 -38.04 6.57
C HIS A 374 -17.11 -38.03 5.66
N ASP A 375 -18.17 -37.37 6.11
CA ASP A 375 -19.39 -37.10 5.35
C ASP A 375 -19.26 -35.90 4.39
N CYS A 376 -18.02 -35.54 4.08
CA CYS A 376 -17.66 -34.53 3.12
C CYS A 376 -16.28 -34.81 2.54
N ALA A 377 -15.99 -34.23 1.37
CA ALA A 377 -14.67 -34.35 0.77
C ALA A 377 -13.65 -33.50 1.56
N SER A 378 -12.81 -34.18 2.34
CA SER A 378 -11.77 -33.56 3.18
C SER A 378 -10.84 -32.64 2.40
N GLY A 379 -10.58 -31.45 2.93
CA GLY A 379 -9.68 -30.47 2.30
C GLY A 379 -10.17 -29.88 0.97
N SER A 380 -11.38 -30.23 0.52
CA SER A 380 -11.97 -29.67 -0.70
C SER A 380 -13.03 -28.63 -0.36
N ALA A 381 -13.14 -27.59 -1.19
CA ALA A 381 -14.31 -26.72 -1.25
C ALA A 381 -15.28 -27.10 -2.38
N VAL A 382 -14.77 -27.82 -3.38
CA VAL A 382 -15.51 -28.23 -4.57
C VAL A 382 -16.12 -29.62 -4.34
N PRO A 383 -17.39 -29.84 -4.71
CA PRO A 383 -17.95 -31.19 -4.70
C PRO A 383 -17.16 -32.09 -5.67
N SER A 384 -16.51 -33.13 -5.17
CA SER A 384 -16.13 -34.27 -6.04
C SER A 384 -17.42 -35.03 -6.38
N SER A 385 -17.51 -35.67 -7.55
CA SER A 385 -18.72 -36.35 -8.05
C SER A 385 -19.62 -36.93 -6.94
N GLY A 386 -20.67 -36.19 -6.56
CA GLY A 386 -21.67 -36.58 -5.54
C GLY A 386 -21.50 -35.97 -4.14
N THR A 387 -20.29 -35.71 -3.64
CA THR A 387 -20.07 -35.34 -2.22
C THR A 387 -19.53 -33.91 -2.08
N PRO A 388 -20.24 -33.00 -1.38
CA PRO A 388 -19.74 -31.65 -1.11
C PRO A 388 -18.43 -31.63 -0.31
N GLY A 389 -17.61 -30.61 -0.54
CA GLY A 389 -16.36 -30.42 0.19
C GLY A 389 -16.58 -29.94 1.63
N CYS A 390 -15.68 -30.31 2.55
CA CYS A 390 -15.74 -29.87 3.95
C CYS A 390 -15.35 -28.40 4.15
N THR A 391 -14.72 -27.75 3.16
CA THR A 391 -14.21 -26.38 3.29
C THR A 391 -15.13 -25.39 2.57
N ILE A 392 -15.42 -24.25 3.19
CA ILE A 392 -15.93 -23.05 2.50
C ILE A 392 -14.72 -22.17 2.24
N SER A 393 -14.50 -21.69 1.02
CA SER A 393 -13.33 -20.85 0.70
C SER A 393 -13.64 -19.76 -0.31
N SER A 394 -12.88 -18.67 -0.27
CA SER A 394 -12.87 -17.63 -1.30
C SER A 394 -12.29 -18.08 -2.64
N SER A 395 -11.49 -19.15 -2.66
CA SER A 395 -11.04 -19.83 -3.87
C SER A 395 -11.92 -21.06 -4.11
N HIS A 396 -12.88 -20.95 -5.02
CA HIS A 396 -13.89 -21.99 -5.26
C HIS A 396 -14.42 -21.92 -6.69
N THR A 397 -14.87 -23.05 -7.22
CA THR A 397 -15.63 -23.07 -8.48
C THR A 397 -16.88 -23.89 -8.26
N ASN A 398 -18.03 -23.23 -8.43
CA ASN A 398 -19.32 -23.91 -8.42
C ASN A 398 -19.43 -24.73 -9.72
N ILE A 399 -19.40 -26.05 -9.60
CA ILE A 399 -19.42 -26.97 -10.75
C ILE A 399 -20.76 -26.98 -11.50
N ASP A 400 -21.85 -26.64 -10.82
CA ASP A 400 -23.21 -26.68 -11.38
C ASP A 400 -23.52 -25.40 -12.18
N THR A 401 -22.99 -24.26 -11.73
CA THR A 401 -23.21 -22.94 -12.39
C THR A 401 -22.02 -22.44 -13.20
N GLY A 402 -20.83 -23.03 -13.03
CA GLY A 402 -19.57 -22.54 -13.59
C GLY A 402 -19.03 -21.27 -12.93
N ALA A 403 -19.66 -20.80 -11.84
CA ALA A 403 -19.30 -19.56 -11.19
C ALA A 403 -17.97 -19.71 -10.44
N VAL A 404 -16.99 -18.87 -10.76
CA VAL A 404 -15.65 -18.88 -10.15
C VAL A 404 -15.54 -17.80 -9.08
N TYR A 405 -14.99 -18.18 -7.93
CA TYR A 405 -14.70 -17.32 -6.79
C TYR A 405 -13.19 -17.35 -6.61
N ASN A 406 -12.57 -16.18 -6.59
CA ASN A 406 -11.12 -16.06 -6.41
C ASN A 406 -10.80 -15.48 -5.04
N ASN A 407 -9.61 -15.80 -4.55
CA ASN A 407 -9.01 -14.98 -3.51
C ASN A 407 -8.87 -13.53 -4.03
N LEU A 408 -8.97 -12.56 -3.12
CA LEU A 408 -8.93 -11.16 -3.52
C LEU A 408 -7.47 -10.67 -3.58
N ASP A 409 -6.97 -10.47 -4.80
CA ASP A 409 -5.61 -9.97 -5.03
C ASP A 409 -5.56 -8.43 -4.94
N MET A 410 -4.56 -7.91 -4.22
CA MET A 410 -4.32 -6.48 -4.03
C MET A 410 -2.84 -6.14 -4.18
N VAL A 411 -2.55 -4.96 -4.72
CA VAL A 411 -1.20 -4.36 -4.77
C VAL A 411 -1.25 -3.05 -3.99
N TYR A 412 -0.52 -3.02 -2.88
CA TYR A 412 -0.40 -1.86 -2.01
C TYR A 412 0.73 -0.94 -2.48
N HIS A 413 0.42 0.34 -2.58
CA HIS A 413 1.31 1.43 -2.99
C HIS A 413 1.49 2.44 -1.85
N PRO A 414 2.53 3.29 -1.90
CA PRO A 414 2.62 4.47 -1.04
C PRO A 414 1.41 5.39 -1.24
N TYR A 415 1.07 6.17 -0.23
CA TYR A 415 0.09 7.25 -0.35
C TYR A 415 0.70 8.51 -0.97
N LYS A 416 1.94 8.84 -0.58
CA LYS A 416 2.67 10.03 -1.02
C LYS A 416 4.18 9.82 -0.93
N PHE A 417 4.93 10.76 -1.52
CA PHE A 417 6.35 10.94 -1.21
C PHE A 417 6.49 12.10 -0.23
N ASP A 418 7.10 11.83 0.92
CA ASP A 418 7.47 12.87 1.87
C ASP A 418 8.79 13.50 1.43
N VAL A 419 8.73 14.80 1.15
CA VAL A 419 9.83 15.64 0.66
C VAL A 419 10.25 16.67 1.70
N SER A 420 9.69 16.60 2.92
CA SER A 420 10.00 17.55 4.01
C SER A 420 11.47 17.50 4.47
N GLY A 421 12.17 16.39 4.20
CA GLY A 421 13.60 16.22 4.47
C GLY A 421 14.52 16.84 3.42
N LEU A 422 13.99 17.43 2.34
CA LEU A 422 14.80 18.13 1.34
C LEU A 422 14.98 19.60 1.72
N SER A 423 16.13 20.13 1.35
CA SER A 423 16.56 21.52 1.58
C SER A 423 17.12 22.12 0.29
N ILE A 424 17.00 23.44 0.18
CA ILE A 424 17.44 24.21 -0.98
C ILE A 424 18.67 25.02 -0.58
N GLY A 425 19.73 24.95 -1.39
CA GLY A 425 20.97 25.67 -1.17
C GLY A 425 21.47 26.39 -2.41
N ILE A 426 22.06 27.57 -2.26
CA ILE A 426 22.53 28.40 -3.38
C ILE A 426 24.01 28.76 -3.18
N GLY A 427 24.89 28.27 -4.06
CA GLY A 427 26.34 28.47 -3.94
C GLY A 427 26.97 27.59 -2.84
N GLN A 428 28.26 27.81 -2.49
CA GLN A 428 28.98 26.86 -1.64
C GLN A 428 28.54 26.87 -0.17
N ALA A 429 28.15 28.03 0.36
CA ALA A 429 27.93 28.19 1.80
C ALA A 429 26.50 27.90 2.28
N ASN A 430 25.50 27.98 1.39
CA ASN A 430 24.09 27.90 1.78
C ASN A 430 23.56 26.47 1.98
N ARG A 431 24.43 25.49 2.21
CA ARG A 431 23.96 24.16 2.67
C ARG A 431 23.54 24.14 4.15
N ASN A 432 23.80 25.22 4.91
CA ASN A 432 23.53 25.28 6.35
C ASN A 432 22.65 26.46 6.80
N GLY A 433 21.97 27.15 5.87
CA GLY A 433 20.88 28.09 6.17
C GLY A 433 21.23 29.59 6.31
N VAL A 434 20.25 30.40 5.89
CA VAL A 434 19.91 31.79 6.28
C VAL A 434 20.46 32.99 5.48
N ASN A 435 21.33 32.85 4.48
CA ASN A 435 21.62 33.98 3.56
C ASN A 435 21.31 33.61 2.11
N VAL A 436 20.04 33.74 1.71
CA VAL A 436 19.61 33.57 0.33
C VAL A 436 20.30 34.65 -0.51
N LYS A 437 21.39 34.28 -1.20
CA LYS A 437 21.94 35.09 -2.27
C LYS A 437 21.07 34.85 -3.49
N ASP A 438 20.71 35.92 -4.19
CA ASP A 438 19.92 35.84 -5.42
C ASP A 438 20.81 35.59 -6.65
N PHE A 439 22.08 35.21 -6.45
CA PHE A 439 23.02 34.92 -7.52
C PHE A 439 23.97 33.76 -7.23
N ILE A 440 24.47 33.13 -8.30
CA ILE A 440 25.58 32.17 -8.27
C ILE A 440 26.49 32.35 -9.48
N TYR A 441 27.75 31.93 -9.36
CA TYR A 441 28.67 31.92 -10.48
C TYR A 441 28.39 30.74 -11.43
N MET A 442 28.42 31.01 -12.73
CA MET A 442 28.35 29.97 -13.77
C MET A 442 29.55 29.04 -13.64
N ASN A 443 29.27 27.75 -13.60
CA ASN A 443 30.25 26.72 -13.36
C ASN A 443 29.91 25.45 -14.16
N ASN A 444 30.92 24.67 -14.54
CA ASN A 444 30.68 23.33 -15.07
C ASN A 444 30.45 22.37 -13.89
N PRO A 445 29.20 21.95 -13.62
CA PRO A 445 28.93 21.12 -12.46
C PRO A 445 29.62 19.76 -12.64
N GLY A 446 30.54 19.45 -11.72
CA GLY A 446 31.28 18.20 -11.65
C GLY A 446 31.60 17.87 -10.19
N ALA A 447 32.17 16.69 -9.95
CA ALA A 447 32.35 16.14 -8.58
C ALA A 447 33.01 17.11 -7.58
N ASN A 448 33.99 17.92 -8.03
CA ASN A 448 34.74 18.81 -7.14
C ASN A 448 34.12 20.21 -6.99
N ASP A 449 33.26 20.62 -7.92
CA ASP A 449 32.77 22.00 -8.02
C ASP A 449 31.23 22.10 -7.93
N ARG A 450 30.54 20.98 -7.63
CA ARG A 450 29.06 20.92 -7.54
C ARG A 450 28.46 21.93 -6.56
N ASN A 451 29.21 22.31 -5.54
CA ASN A 451 28.75 23.24 -4.51
C ASN A 451 28.46 24.64 -5.08
N MET A 452 29.13 25.08 -6.15
CA MET A 452 28.77 26.32 -6.84
C MET A 452 27.62 26.04 -7.82
N SER A 453 26.42 25.82 -7.29
CA SER A 453 25.20 25.49 -8.03
C SER A 453 23.95 25.93 -7.26
N PHE A 454 22.79 25.87 -7.90
CA PHE A 454 21.52 25.76 -7.18
C PHE A 454 21.35 24.29 -6.78
N ASN A 455 21.20 24.01 -5.49
CA ASN A 455 21.21 22.66 -4.93
C ASN A 455 19.85 22.31 -4.32
N ILE A 456 19.40 21.08 -4.54
CA ILE A 456 18.34 20.42 -3.78
C ILE A 456 18.97 19.19 -3.15
N TYR A 457 19.01 19.13 -1.82
CA TYR A 457 19.70 18.05 -1.11
C TYR A 457 18.92 17.62 0.13
N GLY A 458 19.15 16.40 0.58
CA GLY A 458 18.47 15.81 1.74
C GLY A 458 17.79 14.50 1.37
N THR A 459 16.81 14.10 2.18
CA THR A 459 16.15 12.80 2.02
C THR A 459 14.67 12.99 1.70
N TYR A 460 14.19 12.24 0.71
CA TYR A 460 12.76 12.02 0.53
C TYR A 460 12.43 10.54 0.72
N LYS A 461 11.20 10.23 1.10
CA LYS A 461 10.78 8.84 1.36
C LYS A 461 9.36 8.55 0.94
N ALA A 462 9.10 7.32 0.52
CA ALA A 462 7.75 6.81 0.33
C ALA A 462 7.05 6.64 1.68
N LEU A 463 5.81 7.11 1.80
CA LEU A 463 4.98 6.93 2.99
C LEU A 463 3.61 6.36 2.62
N GLY A 464 3.09 5.48 3.46
CA GLY A 464 1.69 5.09 3.49
C GLY A 464 0.79 6.23 3.99
N TYR A 465 -0.50 5.96 4.04
CA TYR A 465 -1.49 6.88 4.57
C TYR A 465 -1.29 7.10 6.07
N GLY A 466 -1.52 8.34 6.54
CA GLY A 466 -1.24 8.73 7.93
C GLY A 466 0.25 8.76 8.28
N ASP A 467 1.12 8.98 7.29
CA ASP A 467 2.58 9.06 7.43
C ASP A 467 3.23 7.76 7.94
N VAL A 468 2.58 6.62 7.72
CA VAL A 468 3.10 5.29 8.04
C VAL A 468 4.32 4.96 7.18
N GLU A 469 5.43 4.54 7.80
CA GLU A 469 6.64 4.17 7.07
C GLU A 469 6.49 2.82 6.35
N VAL A 470 6.89 2.78 5.08
CA VAL A 470 6.79 1.59 4.22
C VAL A 470 8.18 1.06 3.88
N SER A 471 8.57 -0.06 4.47
CA SER A 471 9.92 -0.60 4.29
C SER A 471 10.13 -1.37 2.99
N ASN A 472 9.05 -1.77 2.30
CA ASN A 472 9.13 -2.58 1.07
C ASN A 472 9.28 -1.79 -0.23
N PHE A 473 9.35 -0.44 -0.18
CA PHE A 473 9.63 0.40 -1.35
C PHE A 473 11.11 0.36 -1.70
N VAL A 474 11.60 -0.83 -2.04
CA VAL A 474 13.02 -1.11 -2.27
C VAL A 474 13.22 -1.97 -3.52
N GLU A 475 14.42 -1.92 -4.08
CA GLU A 475 14.88 -2.66 -5.26
C GLU A 475 14.57 -4.15 -5.11
N ASN A 476 14.18 -4.81 -6.20
CA ASN A 476 13.81 -6.24 -6.26
C ASN A 476 12.63 -6.64 -5.35
N CYS A 477 12.04 -5.68 -4.64
CA CYS A 477 10.78 -5.78 -3.93
C CYS A 477 9.71 -4.96 -4.69
N TYR A 478 9.10 -3.94 -4.08
CA TYR A 478 8.01 -3.16 -4.69
C TYR A 478 8.36 -1.69 -4.99
N ALA A 479 9.64 -1.34 -5.05
CA ALA A 479 10.02 -0.04 -5.62
C ALA A 479 9.57 0.06 -7.08
N MET A 480 8.98 1.21 -7.43
CA MET A 480 8.63 1.56 -8.79
C MET A 480 9.43 2.79 -9.22
N ARG A 481 9.59 2.95 -10.54
CA ARG A 481 10.23 4.14 -11.11
C ARG A 481 9.56 5.41 -10.62
N THR A 482 10.35 6.36 -10.12
CA THR A 482 9.88 7.70 -9.80
C THR A 482 10.46 8.72 -10.76
N ASN A 483 9.76 9.83 -10.89
CA ASN A 483 10.18 10.99 -11.65
C ASN A 483 10.36 12.15 -10.68
N MET A 484 11.57 12.69 -10.62
CA MET A 484 11.87 13.94 -9.95
C MET A 484 11.74 15.08 -10.96
N GLY A 485 10.72 15.90 -10.78
CA GLY A 485 10.35 16.98 -11.68
C GLY A 485 10.71 18.35 -11.11
N LEU A 486 11.60 19.09 -11.75
CA LEU A 486 11.88 20.49 -11.42
C LEU A 486 11.24 21.42 -12.44
N LEU A 487 10.23 22.18 -12.03
CA LEU A 487 9.60 23.21 -12.85
C LEU A 487 10.40 24.51 -12.76
N GLN A 488 10.91 24.94 -13.91
CA GLN A 488 11.67 26.19 -14.03
C GLN A 488 11.23 27.02 -15.24
N HIS A 489 11.48 28.33 -15.16
CA HIS A 489 11.37 29.26 -16.26
C HIS A 489 12.69 30.03 -16.42
N SER A 490 13.31 29.94 -17.60
CA SER A 490 14.54 30.67 -17.93
C SER A 490 14.24 31.75 -18.96
N SER A 491 14.80 32.95 -18.81
CA SER A 491 14.65 33.98 -19.86
C SER A 491 15.50 33.71 -21.11
N ALA A 492 16.42 32.74 -21.05
CA ALA A 492 17.36 32.42 -22.12
C ALA A 492 17.23 30.95 -22.55
N ASN A 493 17.22 30.71 -23.87
CA ASN A 493 17.19 29.38 -24.46
C ASN A 493 18.59 28.73 -24.46
N THR A 494 19.17 28.59 -23.27
CA THR A 494 20.51 28.03 -23.11
C THR A 494 20.52 26.80 -22.24
N PRO A 495 21.43 25.85 -22.52
CA PRO A 495 21.37 24.60 -21.84
C PRO A 495 21.75 24.69 -20.36
N LEU A 496 20.86 24.28 -19.47
CA LEU A 496 21.17 24.10 -18.05
C LEU A 496 21.72 22.69 -17.83
N TYR A 497 22.77 22.58 -17.04
CA TYR A 497 23.39 21.32 -16.68
C TYR A 497 23.00 20.96 -15.26
N TYR A 498 22.77 19.68 -15.02
CA TYR A 498 22.57 19.16 -13.68
C TYR A 498 23.61 18.09 -13.36
N TYR A 499 23.84 17.91 -12.07
CA TYR A 499 24.67 16.86 -11.51
C TYR A 499 23.96 16.32 -10.27
N LEU A 500 23.56 15.06 -10.32
CA LEU A 500 22.90 14.36 -9.24
C LEU A 500 23.85 13.37 -8.59
N VAL A 501 23.85 13.36 -7.25
CA VAL A 501 24.44 12.30 -6.44
C VAL A 501 23.38 11.71 -5.53
N ASP A 502 23.09 10.44 -5.73
CA ASP A 502 22.20 9.67 -4.85
C ASP A 502 23.03 8.81 -3.89
N HIS A 503 22.74 8.91 -2.61
CA HIS A 503 23.33 8.09 -1.56
C HIS A 503 22.45 6.89 -1.29
N ASN A 504 22.97 5.74 -1.70
CA ASN A 504 22.27 4.46 -1.74
C ASN A 504 22.53 3.59 -0.50
N THR A 505 23.16 4.12 0.55
CA THR A 505 23.33 3.40 1.81
C THR A 505 23.32 4.37 2.99
N THR A 506 23.10 3.86 4.21
CA THR A 506 23.33 4.65 5.43
C THR A 506 24.82 4.98 5.66
N ASN A 507 25.74 4.38 4.89
CA ASN A 507 27.17 4.66 4.93
C ASN A 507 27.55 5.77 3.91
N PRO A 508 28.30 6.81 4.32
CA PRO A 508 28.66 7.94 3.47
C PRO A 508 29.78 7.67 2.45
N THR A 509 30.14 6.40 2.17
CA THR A 509 31.17 6.05 1.18
C THR A 509 30.57 5.46 -0.11
N PRO A 510 31.05 5.86 -1.29
CA PRO A 510 30.18 6.11 -2.44
C PRO A 510 30.02 4.89 -3.34
N ALA A 511 28.87 4.22 -3.23
CA ALA A 511 28.21 3.64 -4.39
C ALA A 511 27.24 4.69 -4.99
N ASP A 512 27.74 5.92 -5.11
CA ASP A 512 26.97 7.08 -5.51
C ASP A 512 26.59 6.97 -6.99
N ARG A 513 25.30 7.01 -7.30
CA ARG A 513 24.86 7.17 -8.68
C ARG A 513 25.13 8.63 -9.07
N GLN A 514 25.98 8.81 -10.08
CA GLN A 514 26.29 10.12 -10.64
C GLN A 514 25.65 10.25 -12.01
N THR A 515 24.71 11.16 -12.15
CA THR A 515 24.04 11.44 -13.43
C THR A 515 24.20 12.92 -13.78
N SER A 516 24.54 13.20 -15.04
CA SER A 516 24.55 14.55 -15.59
C SER A 516 23.76 14.61 -16.90
N GLY A 517 23.21 15.77 -17.20
CA GLY A 517 22.40 15.98 -18.40
C GLY A 517 22.27 17.45 -18.77
N ILE A 518 21.59 17.70 -19.90
CA ILE A 518 21.47 19.02 -20.54
C ILE A 518 19.99 19.32 -20.80
N PHE A 519 19.54 20.53 -20.43
CA PHE A 519 18.16 20.97 -20.62
C PHE A 519 18.05 22.20 -21.53
N THR A 520 17.35 22.10 -22.66
CA THR A 520 17.35 23.12 -23.73
C THR A 520 16.03 23.85 -23.96
N SER A 521 15.10 23.88 -22.99
CA SER A 521 13.80 24.53 -23.19
C SER A 521 13.52 25.65 -22.18
N VAL A 522 12.64 26.58 -22.53
CA VAL A 522 12.42 27.85 -21.80
C VAL A 522 11.35 27.71 -20.70
N ASP A 523 10.45 26.74 -20.84
CA ASP A 523 9.26 26.51 -20.01
C ASP A 523 8.90 25.01 -19.93
N ASN A 524 9.74 24.19 -19.30
CA ASN A 524 9.37 22.79 -19.05
C ASN A 524 9.87 22.30 -17.70
N GLN A 525 9.21 21.25 -17.22
CA GLN A 525 9.65 20.43 -16.11
C GLN A 525 10.86 19.61 -16.56
N LEU A 526 11.99 19.76 -15.86
CA LEU A 526 13.09 18.81 -15.98
C LEU A 526 12.70 17.54 -15.23
N ASN A 527 12.77 16.41 -15.93
CA ASN A 527 12.43 15.10 -15.40
C ASN A 527 13.69 14.27 -15.22
N ILE A 528 13.99 13.88 -13.97
CA ILE A 528 15.07 12.97 -13.63
C ILE A 528 14.46 11.66 -13.13
N ILE A 529 14.73 10.56 -13.83
CA ILE A 529 14.16 9.25 -13.51
C ILE A 529 15.05 8.55 -12.48
N GLN A 530 14.41 8.16 -11.38
CA GLN A 530 14.95 7.22 -10.40
C GLN A 530 14.39 5.84 -10.72
N GLU A 531 15.30 4.91 -10.92
CA GLU A 531 14.97 3.53 -11.25
C GLU A 531 14.72 2.73 -9.95
N PRO A 532 14.01 1.59 -10.00
CA PRO A 532 13.78 0.76 -8.81
C PRO A 532 15.08 0.37 -8.12
N GLU A 533 16.18 0.23 -8.86
CA GLU A 533 17.51 -0.10 -8.36
C GLU A 533 18.14 0.99 -7.50
N ASP A 534 17.62 2.21 -7.50
CA ASP A 534 18.12 3.29 -6.63
C ASP A 534 17.58 3.18 -5.19
N TYR A 535 16.48 2.45 -4.98
CA TYR A 535 15.86 2.29 -3.66
C TYR A 535 16.47 1.11 -2.90
N LYS A 536 17.60 1.32 -2.23
CA LYS A 536 18.25 0.21 -1.52
C LYS A 536 17.49 -0.26 -0.28
N GLN A 537 17.65 -1.54 0.02
CA GLN A 537 16.91 -2.23 1.08
C GLN A 537 17.12 -1.58 2.46
N ASP A 538 18.34 -1.15 2.78
CA ASP A 538 18.70 -0.47 4.03
C ASP A 538 18.07 0.93 4.18
N MET A 539 17.70 1.56 3.07
CA MET A 539 17.08 2.88 3.05
C MET A 539 15.55 2.84 3.24
N ARG A 540 14.93 1.65 3.29
CA ARG A 540 13.52 1.44 3.65
C ARG A 540 12.54 2.39 2.94
N GLY A 541 12.69 2.56 1.63
CA GLY A 541 11.83 3.45 0.84
C GLY A 541 12.26 4.92 0.78
N ALA A 542 13.43 5.26 1.31
CA ALA A 542 14.02 6.59 1.22
C ALA A 542 15.15 6.66 0.17
N ILE A 543 15.39 7.85 -0.35
CA ILE A 543 16.59 8.21 -1.11
C ILE A 543 17.13 9.52 -0.54
N THR A 544 18.43 9.53 -0.25
CA THR A 544 19.15 10.76 0.09
C THR A 544 19.85 11.26 -1.17
N MET A 545 19.52 12.47 -1.60
CA MET A 545 20.00 13.05 -2.85
C MET A 545 20.78 14.35 -2.59
N ASP A 546 21.64 14.68 -3.55
CA ASP A 546 22.34 15.95 -3.67
C ASP A 546 22.39 16.35 -5.15
N LEU A 547 21.48 17.24 -5.53
CA LEU A 547 21.22 17.64 -6.91
C LEU A 547 21.64 19.08 -7.14
N GLY A 548 22.68 19.29 -7.94
CA GLY A 548 23.19 20.61 -8.31
C GLY A 548 22.84 21.02 -9.75
N TYR A 549 22.46 22.28 -9.94
CA TYR A 549 22.14 22.89 -11.23
C TYR A 549 23.03 24.11 -11.54
N ASN A 550 23.61 24.13 -12.75
CA ASN A 550 24.36 25.29 -13.23
C ASN A 550 24.43 25.38 -14.77
N TYR A 551 24.72 26.56 -15.32
CA TYR A 551 25.09 26.73 -16.72
C TYR A 551 26.53 26.33 -16.96
N SER A 552 26.78 25.62 -18.06
CA SER A 552 28.16 25.38 -18.48
C SER A 552 28.90 26.67 -18.73
N ARG A 553 30.19 26.61 -18.41
CA ARG A 553 31.11 27.72 -18.46
C ARG A 553 32.28 27.37 -19.39
N SER A 554 32.57 28.25 -20.35
CA SER A 554 33.84 28.24 -21.09
C SER A 554 34.80 29.24 -20.46
N VAL A 555 36.07 28.89 -20.23
CA VAL A 555 37.09 29.79 -19.65
C VAL A 555 37.37 31.03 -20.51
N SER A 556 37.14 30.96 -21.83
CA SER A 556 37.49 32.04 -22.77
C SER A 556 36.28 32.79 -23.34
N GLN A 557 35.06 32.30 -23.12
CA GLN A 557 33.84 32.88 -23.67
C GLN A 557 32.93 33.34 -22.52
N PRO A 558 32.95 34.64 -22.18
CA PRO A 558 32.09 35.16 -21.12
C PRO A 558 30.66 35.32 -21.63
N VAL A 559 29.70 35.16 -20.73
CA VAL A 559 28.27 35.13 -21.05
C VAL A 559 27.53 36.11 -20.14
N ASN A 560 26.48 36.74 -20.66
CA ASN A 560 25.67 37.67 -19.89
C ASN A 560 24.95 36.98 -18.71
N PRO A 561 24.58 37.75 -17.65
CA PRO A 561 23.79 37.23 -16.54
C PRO A 561 22.47 36.64 -17.01
N ARG A 562 22.03 35.55 -16.37
CA ARG A 562 20.79 34.85 -16.71
C ARG A 562 19.95 34.63 -15.48
N LEU A 563 18.65 34.86 -15.60
CA LEU A 563 17.68 34.61 -14.53
C LEU A 563 16.97 33.29 -14.78
N ILE A 564 16.92 32.45 -13.75
CA ILE A 564 16.03 31.30 -13.68
C ILE A 564 15.07 31.50 -12.53
N LYS A 565 13.79 31.27 -12.80
CA LYS A 565 12.74 31.20 -11.79
C LYS A 565 12.42 29.74 -11.53
N PHE A 566 12.83 29.22 -10.38
CA PHE A 566 12.46 27.88 -9.92
C PHE A 566 11.13 27.97 -9.20
N LYS A 567 10.16 27.16 -9.62
CA LYS A 567 8.80 27.18 -9.06
C LYS A 567 8.59 26.02 -8.11
N ASP A 568 8.62 24.82 -8.66
CA ASP A 568 8.23 23.60 -7.94
C ASP A 568 9.26 22.50 -8.15
N PHE A 569 9.49 21.71 -7.10
CA PHE A 569 10.15 20.42 -7.21
C PHE A 569 9.22 19.33 -6.69
N ASN A 570 8.89 18.38 -7.56
CA ASN A 570 8.00 17.28 -7.24
C ASN A 570 8.64 15.92 -7.47
N ILE A 571 8.13 14.93 -6.76
CA ILE A 571 8.47 13.53 -6.94
C ILE A 571 7.16 12.79 -7.18
N THR A 572 7.06 12.10 -8.31
CA THR A 572 5.87 11.32 -8.67
C THR A 572 6.27 9.91 -9.05
N TYR A 573 5.32 8.98 -9.10
CA TYR A 573 5.53 7.81 -9.94
C TYR A 573 5.71 8.19 -11.41
N TYR A 574 6.59 7.45 -12.10
CA TYR A 574 6.76 7.59 -13.55
C TYR A 574 5.49 7.19 -14.30
N SER A 575 4.84 6.12 -13.85
CA SER A 575 3.52 5.70 -14.31
C SER A 575 2.62 5.48 -13.08
N ASN A 576 1.69 6.41 -12.84
CA ASN A 576 0.79 6.31 -11.70
C ASN A 576 -0.24 5.19 -11.93
N PRO A 577 -0.39 4.22 -11.02
CA PRO A 577 -1.49 3.27 -11.08
C PRO A 577 -2.82 3.97 -10.76
N SER A 578 -3.93 3.45 -11.29
CA SER A 578 -5.26 3.91 -10.92
C SER A 578 -5.58 3.39 -9.51
N ILE A 579 -5.54 4.29 -8.52
CA ILE A 579 -5.83 4.00 -7.12
C ILE A 579 -7.08 4.76 -6.69
N SER A 580 -7.96 4.09 -5.96
CA SER A 580 -9.09 4.73 -5.28
C SER A 580 -8.82 4.81 -3.78
N VAL A 581 -8.73 6.02 -3.25
CA VAL A 581 -8.50 6.31 -1.83
C VAL A 581 -9.14 7.66 -1.48
N ASN A 582 -9.63 7.83 -0.25
CA ASN A 582 -10.36 9.03 0.20
C ASN A 582 -11.54 9.42 -0.71
N LEU A 583 -12.17 8.43 -1.36
CA LEU A 583 -13.21 8.61 -2.35
C LEU A 583 -12.75 9.40 -3.59
N ILE A 584 -11.44 9.48 -3.86
CA ILE A 584 -10.87 10.08 -5.06
C ILE A 584 -10.59 8.96 -6.07
N ASN A 585 -11.15 9.08 -7.27
CA ASN A 585 -10.78 8.18 -8.36
C ASN A 585 -9.43 8.64 -8.91
N ASP A 586 -8.46 7.74 -9.06
CA ASP A 586 -7.15 8.01 -9.64
C ASP A 586 -6.29 8.97 -8.79
N HIS A 587 -6.19 8.66 -7.50
CA HIS A 587 -5.28 9.34 -6.57
C HIS A 587 -3.84 9.27 -7.08
N LYS A 588 -3.17 10.43 -7.12
CA LYS A 588 -1.78 10.53 -7.56
C LYS A 588 -0.85 10.42 -6.37
N ILE A 589 0.17 9.58 -6.51
CA ILE A 589 1.23 9.45 -5.52
C ILE A 589 2.29 10.49 -5.88
N TYR A 590 2.34 11.57 -5.10
CA TYR A 590 3.30 12.65 -5.31
C TYR A 590 3.80 13.25 -3.99
N GLY A 591 4.94 13.93 -4.07
CA GLY A 591 5.42 14.90 -3.08
C GLY A 591 5.81 16.17 -3.81
N ASN A 592 5.60 17.35 -3.19
CA ASN A 592 5.94 18.64 -3.80
C ASN A 592 6.57 19.59 -2.79
N ILE A 593 7.57 20.35 -3.24
CA ILE A 593 8.15 21.50 -2.55
C ILE A 593 7.93 22.71 -3.44
N ASP A 594 7.33 23.74 -2.86
CA ASP A 594 7.30 25.07 -3.46
C ASP A 594 8.64 25.75 -3.19
N ILE A 595 9.35 26.08 -4.27
CA ILE A 595 10.67 26.71 -4.25
C ILE A 595 10.53 28.23 -4.34
N ASP A 596 9.62 28.71 -5.20
CA ASP A 596 9.42 30.11 -5.62
C ASP A 596 10.66 31.01 -5.49
N SER A 597 11.76 30.63 -6.15
CA SER A 597 13.06 31.29 -6.03
C SER A 597 13.60 31.78 -7.37
N ASN A 598 14.11 33.01 -7.37
CA ASN A 598 14.67 33.69 -8.52
C ASN A 598 16.20 33.75 -8.40
N ILE A 599 16.92 32.98 -9.22
CA ILE A 599 18.38 32.87 -9.11
C ILE A 599 19.05 33.43 -10.36
N THR A 600 19.99 34.34 -10.15
CA THR A 600 20.78 34.97 -11.20
C THR A 600 22.13 34.26 -11.37
N PHE A 601 22.35 33.64 -12.52
CA PHE A 601 23.61 33.02 -12.86
C PHE A 601 24.51 34.05 -13.54
N ILE A 602 25.72 34.25 -13.01
CA ILE A 602 26.69 35.21 -13.54
C ILE A 602 28.00 34.57 -13.97
N TYR A 603 28.54 35.04 -15.08
CA TYR A 603 29.87 34.66 -15.51
C TYR A 603 30.92 35.50 -14.79
N GLY A 604 31.68 34.90 -13.88
CA GLY A 604 32.59 35.61 -12.97
C GLY A 604 34.07 35.52 -13.31
N ARG A 605 34.88 36.47 -12.81
CA ARG A 605 36.34 36.36 -12.78
C ARG A 605 36.92 36.98 -11.51
N ALA A 606 38.08 36.49 -11.07
CA ALA A 606 38.96 37.25 -10.19
C ALA A 606 39.94 38.07 -11.04
N HIS A 607 39.99 39.38 -10.80
CA HIS A 607 40.73 40.33 -11.64
C HIS A 607 41.53 41.31 -10.80
N ALA A 608 42.72 41.64 -11.28
CA ALA A 608 43.55 42.69 -10.73
C ALA A 608 43.90 43.67 -11.84
N PRO A 609 43.69 44.99 -11.64
CA PRO A 609 44.24 45.97 -12.56
C PRO A 609 45.76 45.90 -12.52
N ARG A 610 46.40 46.52 -13.51
CA ARG A 610 47.86 46.63 -13.51
C ARG A 610 48.34 47.46 -12.31
N TYR A 611 49.19 46.86 -11.48
CA TYR A 611 49.73 47.52 -10.30
C TYR A 611 51.12 48.11 -10.56
N ARG A 612 51.35 49.30 -10.01
CA ARG A 612 52.68 49.93 -9.94
C ARG A 612 53.06 50.15 -8.48
N VAL A 613 54.25 49.71 -8.12
CA VAL A 613 54.81 49.82 -6.78
C VAL A 613 56.00 50.77 -6.84
N GLU A 614 55.96 51.82 -6.02
CA GLU A 614 57.08 52.76 -5.86
C GLU A 614 58.01 52.26 -4.76
N CYS A 615 59.27 52.08 -5.11
CA CYS A 615 60.32 51.52 -4.27
C CYS A 615 61.23 52.65 -3.78
N THR A 616 61.29 52.84 -2.47
CA THR A 616 62.00 53.94 -1.81
C THR A 616 63.51 53.72 -1.65
N ALA A 617 64.01 52.49 -1.85
CA ALA A 617 65.43 52.13 -1.73
C ALA A 617 65.88 51.14 -2.82
N ALA A 618 67.20 51.06 -3.07
CA ALA A 618 67.80 50.03 -3.91
C ALA A 618 67.83 48.69 -3.15
N GLY A 619 67.42 47.59 -3.80
CA GLY A 619 67.29 46.26 -3.19
C GLY A 619 65.85 45.76 -3.18
N ALA A 620 65.51 44.89 -2.23
CA ALA A 620 64.18 44.31 -2.13
C ALA A 620 63.10 45.38 -1.89
N CYS A 621 61.98 45.26 -2.59
CA CYS A 621 60.87 46.22 -2.56
C CYS A 621 59.56 45.49 -2.28
N SER A 622 58.66 46.10 -1.51
CA SER A 622 57.34 45.52 -1.19
C SER A 622 56.23 46.54 -1.39
N ASN A 623 55.05 46.05 -1.78
CA ASN A 623 53.83 46.84 -1.84
C ASN A 623 53.02 46.79 -0.53
N SER A 624 53.62 46.47 0.62
CA SER A 624 52.91 46.35 1.91
C SER A 624 52.08 47.59 2.27
N ASN A 625 52.54 48.79 1.90
CA ASN A 625 51.82 50.04 2.14
C ASN A 625 50.65 50.30 1.16
N LYS A 626 50.61 49.58 0.03
CA LYS A 626 49.56 49.64 -1.00
C LYS A 626 49.40 48.25 -1.64
N PRO A 627 48.77 47.29 -0.94
CA PRO A 627 48.62 45.93 -1.43
C PRO A 627 47.91 45.89 -2.79
N ALA A 628 48.17 44.83 -3.56
CA ALA A 628 47.46 44.57 -4.80
C ALA A 628 46.05 44.08 -4.45
N LEU A 629 45.03 44.82 -4.88
CA LEU A 629 43.62 44.46 -4.68
C LEU A 629 43.14 43.58 -5.83
N ILE A 630 42.55 42.44 -5.50
CA ILE A 630 41.92 41.51 -6.43
C ILE A 630 40.41 41.67 -6.31
N TYR A 631 39.79 42.15 -7.37
CA TYR A 631 38.35 42.34 -7.47
C TYR A 631 37.68 41.08 -8.03
N TYR A 632 36.51 40.76 -7.49
CA TYR A 632 35.65 39.74 -8.06
C TYR A 632 34.66 40.44 -8.96
N GLU A 633 34.67 40.08 -10.24
CA GLU A 633 33.91 40.77 -11.27
C GLU A 633 32.99 39.80 -12.00
N PHE A 634 31.97 40.32 -12.68
CA PHE A 634 31.14 39.57 -13.60
C PHE A 634 30.99 40.28 -14.94
N TYR A 635 30.75 39.49 -15.97
CA TYR A 635 30.59 39.99 -17.33
C TYR A 635 29.16 40.49 -17.56
N SER A 636 29.03 41.65 -18.20
CA SER A 636 27.76 42.14 -18.72
C SER A 636 28.00 43.02 -19.95
N ASN A 637 27.54 42.54 -21.12
CA ASN A 637 27.58 43.29 -22.37
C ASN A 637 26.19 43.86 -22.69
N PRO A 638 25.98 45.18 -22.54
CA PRO A 638 24.69 45.82 -22.76
C PRO A 638 24.23 45.79 -24.23
N ASN A 639 25.16 45.52 -25.17
CA ASN A 639 24.90 45.52 -26.61
C ASN A 639 24.67 44.11 -27.19
N ALA A 640 24.76 43.06 -26.36
CA ALA A 640 24.52 41.70 -26.81
C ALA A 640 23.02 41.42 -26.93
N ALA A 641 22.64 40.47 -27.80
CA ALA A 641 21.25 40.07 -27.97
C ALA A 641 20.63 39.46 -26.70
N ASP A 642 21.45 38.91 -25.81
CA ASP A 642 21.06 38.33 -24.52
C ASP A 642 21.31 39.29 -23.33
N ALA A 643 21.49 40.59 -23.58
CA ALA A 643 21.73 41.58 -22.54
C ALA A 643 20.50 41.76 -21.64
N ASN A 644 20.67 41.49 -20.35
CA ASN A 644 19.66 41.78 -19.33
C ASN A 644 20.19 42.86 -18.36
N LEU A 645 19.90 44.12 -18.68
CA LEU A 645 20.38 45.28 -17.91
C LEU A 645 19.81 45.33 -16.48
N SER A 646 18.59 44.83 -16.28
CA SER A 646 17.99 44.75 -14.93
C SER A 646 18.77 43.82 -14.01
N LEU A 647 19.21 42.65 -14.50
CA LEU A 647 20.02 41.72 -13.68
C LEU A 647 21.37 42.32 -13.27
N ARG A 648 21.99 43.11 -14.16
CA ARG A 648 23.20 43.86 -13.84
C ARG A 648 22.95 44.83 -12.69
N GLN A 649 21.86 45.60 -12.76
CA GLN A 649 21.50 46.56 -11.72
C GLN A 649 21.21 45.87 -10.38
N THR A 650 20.58 44.70 -10.39
CA THR A 650 20.34 43.90 -9.17
C THR A 650 21.63 43.48 -8.46
N ILE A 651 22.68 43.15 -9.21
CA ILE A 651 23.93 42.63 -8.63
C ILE A 651 24.90 43.73 -8.21
N ALA A 652 25.10 44.76 -9.04
CA ALA A 652 26.17 45.75 -8.84
C ALA A 652 25.75 47.22 -9.05
N GLY A 653 24.45 47.49 -9.23
CA GLY A 653 23.99 48.84 -9.56
C GLY A 653 24.57 49.35 -10.89
N ASP A 654 24.57 50.68 -11.09
CA ASP A 654 25.02 51.31 -12.34
C ASP A 654 26.46 51.85 -12.32
N THR A 655 27.11 51.90 -11.15
CA THR A 655 28.41 52.59 -10.97
C THR A 655 29.62 51.68 -10.87
N ASP A 656 29.44 50.38 -10.63
CA ASP A 656 30.54 49.47 -10.25
C ASP A 656 31.20 48.82 -11.47
N ARG A 657 31.67 49.64 -12.41
CA ARG A 657 32.45 49.16 -13.57
C ARG A 657 33.88 48.84 -13.19
N SER A 658 34.42 47.80 -13.81
CA SER A 658 35.85 47.49 -13.76
C SER A 658 36.68 48.66 -14.28
N SER A 659 37.78 48.96 -13.61
CA SER A 659 38.62 50.13 -13.91
C SER A 659 39.34 50.05 -15.26
N ASP A 660 39.52 48.85 -15.81
CA ASP A 660 40.30 48.60 -17.02
C ASP A 660 39.60 47.66 -18.03
N ALA A 661 38.34 47.27 -17.79
CA ALA A 661 37.57 46.43 -18.71
C ALA A 661 36.09 46.86 -18.84
N LEU A 662 35.71 47.34 -20.03
CA LEU A 662 34.42 48.02 -20.26
C LEU A 662 33.17 47.14 -20.09
N LEU A 663 33.31 45.81 -20.20
CA LEU A 663 32.21 44.85 -20.13
C LEU A 663 32.18 44.07 -18.81
N TRP A 664 33.00 44.47 -17.83
CA TRP A 664 33.12 43.82 -16.54
C TRP A 664 32.72 44.77 -15.43
N PHE A 665 32.05 44.23 -14.42
CA PHE A 665 31.50 44.96 -13.29
C PHE A 665 31.95 44.29 -12.01
N ASN A 666 32.33 45.06 -10.99
CA ASN A 666 32.64 44.52 -9.68
C ASN A 666 31.38 43.87 -9.10
N ASN A 667 31.52 42.72 -8.46
CA ASN A 667 30.44 42.08 -7.72
C ASN A 667 30.55 42.46 -6.23
N PRO A 668 29.82 43.50 -5.77
CA PRO A 668 29.85 43.89 -4.36
C PRO A 668 29.21 42.85 -3.44
N GLN A 669 28.40 41.93 -4.00
CA GLN A 669 27.75 40.86 -3.25
C GLN A 669 28.62 39.60 -3.11
N HIS A 670 29.83 39.59 -3.69
CA HIS A 670 30.76 38.49 -3.56
C HIS A 670 31.25 38.34 -2.11
N ALA A 671 31.03 37.16 -1.52
CA ALA A 671 31.56 36.80 -0.21
C ALA A 671 32.67 35.76 -0.35
N VAL A 672 33.88 36.14 0.06
CA VAL A 672 35.12 35.37 -0.16
C VAL A 672 35.09 33.97 0.46
N ASN A 673 34.34 33.77 1.54
CA ASN A 673 34.22 32.46 2.19
C ASN A 673 33.24 31.51 1.46
N ASP A 674 32.36 32.03 0.62
CA ASP A 674 31.21 31.30 0.08
C ASP A 674 31.25 31.16 -1.43
N ASP A 675 31.82 32.16 -2.11
CA ASP A 675 31.76 32.30 -3.56
C ASP A 675 33.10 32.04 -4.25
N GLY A 676 34.09 31.58 -3.48
CA GLY A 676 35.46 31.38 -3.91
C GLY A 676 36.40 32.49 -3.44
N ASN A 677 37.69 32.19 -3.43
CA ASN A 677 38.75 33.07 -2.93
C ASN A 677 40.06 32.87 -3.72
N ILE A 678 41.05 33.71 -3.43
CA ILE A 678 42.40 33.51 -3.97
C ILE A 678 43.14 32.55 -3.04
N THR A 679 43.44 31.35 -3.51
CA THR A 679 44.14 30.33 -2.72
C THR A 679 45.66 30.49 -2.77
N GLY A 680 46.17 31.26 -3.74
CA GLY A 680 47.59 31.55 -3.88
C GLY A 680 47.90 32.37 -5.12
N SER A 681 49.13 32.84 -5.22
CA SER A 681 49.63 33.54 -6.40
C SER A 681 51.12 33.31 -6.59
N SER A 682 51.57 33.32 -7.84
CA SER A 682 52.97 33.07 -8.18
C SER A 682 53.36 33.75 -9.49
N GLN A 683 54.61 34.19 -9.60
CA GLN A 683 55.13 34.69 -10.86
C GLN A 683 55.33 33.54 -11.87
N LYS A 684 54.89 33.73 -13.13
CA LYS A 684 54.75 32.63 -14.11
C LYS A 684 56.07 32.13 -14.73
N ILE A 685 57.10 32.97 -14.82
CA ILE A 685 58.32 32.69 -15.61
C ILE A 685 59.61 32.92 -14.81
N ALA A 686 59.58 33.75 -13.77
CA ALA A 686 60.73 34.09 -12.93
C ALA A 686 60.35 33.99 -11.45
N SER A 687 61.33 34.00 -10.56
CA SER A 687 61.14 33.91 -9.10
C SER A 687 61.56 35.19 -8.38
N GLU A 688 61.41 36.33 -9.05
CA GLU A 688 61.85 37.62 -8.52
C GLU A 688 60.80 38.29 -7.66
N ILE A 689 59.53 37.92 -7.86
CA ILE A 689 58.39 38.40 -7.08
C ILE A 689 57.85 37.24 -6.25
N THR A 690 57.88 37.39 -4.94
CA THR A 690 57.34 36.42 -3.99
C THR A 690 56.09 37.00 -3.34
N GLN A 691 55.05 36.18 -3.18
CA GLN A 691 53.88 36.53 -2.37
C GLN A 691 54.27 36.48 -0.88
N VAL A 692 54.04 37.58 -0.17
CA VAL A 692 54.32 37.70 1.27
C VAL A 692 53.08 37.34 2.09
N SER A 693 51.92 37.88 1.72
CA SER A 693 50.66 37.61 2.40
C SER A 693 49.46 37.74 1.45
N ILE A 694 48.40 37.00 1.76
CA ILE A 694 47.06 37.16 1.18
C ILE A 694 46.10 37.41 2.33
N ASP A 695 45.29 38.46 2.22
CA ASP A 695 44.14 38.70 3.08
C ASP A 695 42.84 38.48 2.28
N ASN A 696 42.17 37.37 2.60
CA ASN A 696 40.90 36.94 2.03
C ASN A 696 39.71 37.19 2.99
N SER A 697 39.85 38.09 3.97
CA SER A 697 38.78 38.35 4.93
C SER A 697 37.60 39.13 4.32
N ALA A 698 37.81 39.83 3.21
CA ALA A 698 36.80 40.61 2.51
C ALA A 698 37.07 40.73 1.00
N SER A 699 36.05 41.13 0.24
CA SER A 699 36.17 41.53 -1.17
C SER A 699 36.37 43.06 -1.24
N PRO A 700 37.39 43.58 -1.95
CA PRO A 700 38.41 42.85 -2.72
C PRO A 700 39.48 42.20 -1.83
N THR A 701 40.06 41.09 -2.30
CA THR A 701 41.20 40.42 -1.64
C THR A 701 42.46 41.27 -1.75
N SER A 702 43.25 41.35 -0.69
CA SER A 702 44.50 42.11 -0.65
C SER A 702 45.72 41.19 -0.67
N ILE A 703 46.66 41.43 -1.58
CA ILE A 703 47.89 40.64 -1.72
C ILE A 703 49.14 41.51 -1.62
N VAL A 704 50.04 41.14 -0.72
CA VAL A 704 51.36 41.76 -0.59
C VAL A 704 52.39 40.93 -1.33
N TYR A 705 53.13 41.58 -2.22
CA TYR A 705 54.25 41.05 -2.96
C TYR A 705 55.56 41.70 -2.51
N GLN A 706 56.63 40.93 -2.61
CA GLN A 706 58.00 41.38 -2.44
C GLN A 706 58.81 41.06 -3.69
N TYR A 707 59.39 42.09 -4.29
CA TYR A 707 60.36 41.99 -5.36
C TYR A 707 61.78 41.95 -4.78
N SER A 708 62.64 41.07 -5.29
CA SER A 708 64.01 40.86 -4.81
C SER A 708 64.96 42.04 -5.08
N GLY A 709 64.72 42.81 -6.15
CA GLY A 709 65.64 43.83 -6.65
C GLY A 709 66.71 43.32 -7.65
N ASN A 710 66.82 42.01 -7.86
CA ASN A 710 67.96 41.41 -8.59
C ASN A 710 67.93 41.63 -10.10
N SER A 711 66.74 41.86 -10.66
CA SER A 711 66.53 42.04 -12.10
C SER A 711 66.50 43.53 -12.53
N GLY A 712 66.88 44.47 -11.65
CA GLY A 712 66.92 45.90 -11.93
C GLY A 712 65.55 46.59 -11.98
N TYR A 713 65.55 47.92 -12.09
CA TYR A 713 64.33 48.75 -12.15
C TYR A 713 64.24 49.49 -13.50
N PRO A 714 63.05 49.68 -14.10
CA PRO A 714 61.77 49.12 -13.67
C PRO A 714 61.68 47.61 -13.92
N TYR A 715 61.13 46.86 -12.96
CA TYR A 715 60.87 45.42 -13.13
C TYR A 715 59.40 45.16 -13.37
N LYS A 716 59.07 44.35 -14.36
CA LYS A 716 57.70 43.96 -14.67
C LYS A 716 57.56 42.44 -14.62
N GLY A 717 56.59 41.95 -13.85
CA GLY A 717 56.27 40.53 -13.77
C GLY A 717 54.80 40.25 -14.05
N THR A 718 54.53 39.08 -14.64
CA THR A 718 53.18 38.51 -14.74
C THR A 718 52.95 37.55 -13.59
N ILE A 719 51.90 37.80 -12.83
CA ILE A 719 51.47 37.00 -11.69
C ILE A 719 50.28 36.15 -12.09
N GLY A 720 50.37 34.84 -11.84
CA GLY A 720 49.25 33.91 -11.90
C GLY A 720 48.51 33.86 -10.56
N LEU A 721 47.19 33.91 -10.59
CA LEU A 721 46.28 33.81 -9.45
C LEU A 721 45.61 32.42 -9.45
N ASN A 722 45.80 31.67 -8.36
CA ASN A 722 45.06 30.44 -8.10
C ASN A 722 43.73 30.79 -7.45
N THR A 723 42.65 30.30 -8.05
CA THR A 723 41.27 30.46 -7.56
C THR A 723 40.42 29.32 -8.11
N GLN A 724 39.15 29.27 -7.72
CA GLN A 724 38.22 28.25 -8.16
C GLN A 724 37.86 28.40 -9.65
N SER A 725 37.48 27.30 -10.28
CA SER A 725 37.20 27.21 -11.73
C SER A 725 36.14 28.21 -12.20
N TRP A 726 35.14 28.53 -11.37
CA TRP A 726 34.10 29.55 -11.64
C TRP A 726 34.55 31.00 -11.43
N LEU A 727 35.83 31.25 -11.12
CA LEU A 727 36.45 32.59 -11.14
C LEU A 727 37.60 32.73 -12.15
N ILE A 728 37.88 31.72 -12.99
CA ILE A 728 38.97 31.77 -13.98
C ILE A 728 38.46 32.20 -15.35
N TYR A 729 39.00 33.30 -15.88
CA TYR A 729 38.72 33.80 -17.23
C TYR A 729 40.00 34.14 -17.97
N ASN A 730 40.17 33.55 -19.15
CA ASN A 730 41.25 33.90 -20.07
C ASN A 730 40.77 33.85 -21.52
N LYS A 731 40.56 35.03 -22.11
CA LYS A 731 40.09 35.17 -23.50
C LYS A 731 40.99 34.55 -24.57
N PHE A 732 42.26 34.32 -24.25
CA PHE A 732 43.26 33.81 -25.18
C PHE A 732 43.65 32.34 -24.93
N ASN A 733 43.25 31.77 -23.80
CA ASN A 733 43.59 30.40 -23.43
C ASN A 733 42.40 29.71 -22.77
N ALA A 734 41.69 28.88 -23.53
CA ALA A 734 40.56 28.10 -23.04
C ALA A 734 40.95 27.04 -21.98
N SER A 735 42.23 26.69 -21.90
CA SER A 735 42.77 25.73 -20.92
C SER A 735 43.45 26.40 -19.73
N ALA A 736 43.21 27.70 -19.50
CA ALA A 736 43.80 28.40 -18.38
C ALA A 736 43.28 27.85 -17.04
N THR A 737 44.21 27.63 -16.11
CA THR A 737 43.94 27.19 -14.73
C THR A 737 44.15 28.32 -13.71
N GLN A 738 44.53 29.51 -14.18
CA GLN A 738 44.84 30.69 -13.36
C GLN A 738 44.41 31.96 -14.12
N ASN A 739 44.05 33.00 -13.38
CA ASN A 739 43.99 34.36 -13.92
C ASN A 739 45.37 35.01 -13.90
N GLU A 740 45.60 36.00 -14.75
CA GLU A 740 46.90 36.65 -14.85
C GLU A 740 46.76 38.17 -14.75
N PHE A 741 47.67 38.81 -14.03
CA PHE A 741 47.81 40.26 -14.03
C PHE A 741 49.29 40.68 -14.00
N GLU A 742 49.54 41.96 -14.26
CA GLU A 742 50.88 42.52 -14.29
C GLU A 742 51.14 43.42 -13.09
N ILE A 743 52.31 43.26 -12.47
CA ILE A 743 52.82 44.15 -11.44
C ILE A 743 54.18 44.71 -11.87
N GLU A 744 54.36 46.02 -11.65
CA GLU A 744 55.54 46.77 -12.07
C GLU A 744 56.16 47.49 -10.87
N PHE A 745 57.43 47.24 -10.60
CA PHE A 745 58.19 47.87 -9.52
C PHE A 745 59.06 48.98 -10.10
N ASN A 746 58.87 50.20 -9.62
CA ASN A 746 59.55 51.41 -10.07
C ASN A 746 60.36 52.03 -8.92
N LYS A 747 61.50 52.63 -9.23
CA LYS A 747 62.33 53.33 -8.23
C LYS A 747 61.86 54.78 -8.08
N ASP A 748 61.66 55.22 -6.84
CA ASP A 748 60.97 56.48 -6.52
C ASP A 748 61.78 57.76 -6.81
N LYS A 749 63.05 57.62 -7.24
CA LYS A 749 63.90 58.66 -7.85
C LYS A 749 65.21 58.01 -8.31
N GLY A 750 65.60 58.23 -9.57
CA GLY A 750 67.02 58.13 -9.95
C GLY A 750 67.33 57.63 -11.35
N GLU A 751 66.63 56.65 -11.91
CA GLU A 751 67.05 56.04 -13.18
C GLU A 751 65.83 55.60 -13.97
N VAL A 752 65.20 56.54 -14.68
CA VAL A 752 64.37 56.19 -15.83
C VAL A 752 65.33 56.10 -17.01
N ALA A 753 65.30 55.01 -17.77
CA ALA A 753 66.09 54.89 -19.00
C ALA A 753 65.79 56.08 -19.91
N GLY A 754 66.78 56.95 -20.11
CA GLY A 754 66.65 58.24 -20.80
C GLY A 754 67.04 59.48 -19.98
N HIS A 755 67.61 59.33 -18.78
CA HIS A 755 68.16 60.48 -18.04
C HIS A 755 69.42 61.02 -18.74
N ASP A 756 69.23 61.97 -19.64
CA ASP A 756 70.30 62.84 -20.13
C ASP A 756 70.74 63.75 -18.97
N THR A 757 72.04 63.91 -18.76
CA THR A 757 72.63 64.45 -17.52
C THR A 757 72.51 65.97 -17.35
N ASN A 758 71.68 66.66 -18.15
CA ASN A 758 71.68 68.14 -18.24
C ASN A 758 70.32 68.85 -18.13
N ALA A 759 69.24 68.22 -17.66
CA ALA A 759 67.97 68.92 -17.45
C ALA A 759 67.67 69.16 -15.96
N THR A 760 67.97 70.37 -15.47
CA THR A 760 67.46 70.87 -14.19
C THR A 760 65.97 71.17 -14.35
N GLY A 761 65.11 70.25 -13.90
CA GLY A 761 63.67 70.39 -14.04
C GLY A 761 62.91 69.27 -13.33
N GLY A 762 63.14 69.12 -12.03
CA GLY A 762 62.31 68.29 -11.17
C GLY A 762 60.93 68.92 -11.00
N ASN A 763 60.07 68.75 -11.99
CA ASN A 763 58.64 69.01 -11.87
C ASN A 763 57.87 67.73 -12.24
N SER A 764 56.78 67.54 -11.51
CA SER A 764 55.75 66.49 -11.48
C SER A 764 55.13 66.05 -12.83
N ALA A 765 55.75 66.35 -13.97
CA ALA A 765 55.31 65.98 -15.30
C ALA A 765 55.75 64.56 -15.73
N ASN A 766 56.83 64.00 -15.16
CA ASN A 766 57.39 62.70 -15.58
C ASN A 766 56.74 61.46 -14.93
N THR A 767 55.88 61.61 -13.91
CA THR A 767 55.07 60.49 -13.41
C THR A 767 53.79 60.28 -14.22
N ASN A 768 53.41 61.26 -15.07
CA ASN A 768 52.24 61.22 -15.96
C ASN A 768 52.58 60.82 -17.41
N THR A 769 53.81 60.39 -17.70
CA THR A 769 54.20 60.05 -19.08
C THR A 769 53.61 58.71 -19.54
N ALA A 770 52.88 58.81 -20.66
CA ALA A 770 52.40 57.74 -21.54
C ALA A 770 51.25 56.84 -21.04
N ARG A 771 50.11 57.45 -20.70
CA ARG A 771 48.80 56.84 -21.05
C ARG A 771 48.63 56.94 -22.56
N ARG A 772 49.38 56.14 -23.35
CA ARG A 772 49.02 55.94 -24.77
C ARG A 772 47.67 55.23 -24.75
N ILE A 773 46.62 55.98 -25.06
CA ILE A 773 45.35 55.45 -25.51
C ILE A 773 45.70 54.53 -26.68
N ARG A 774 45.67 53.21 -26.45
CA ARG A 774 45.57 52.25 -27.54
C ARG A 774 44.11 52.33 -27.99
N TRP A 775 43.91 52.99 -29.13
CA TRP A 775 42.70 52.85 -29.92
C TRP A 775 42.56 51.41 -30.41
#